data_AF-A0A9D7CUZ0-F1
#
_entry.id   AF-A0A9D7CUZ0-F1
#
_cell.length_a   1.000
_cell.length_b   1.000
_cell.length_c   1.000
_cell.angle_alpha   90.00
_cell.angle_beta   90.00
_cell.angle_gamma   90.00
#
_symmetry.space_group_name_H-M   'P 1'
#
loop_
_entity.id
_entity.type
_entity.pdbx_description
1 polymer ?
#
loop_
_entity_poly.entity_id
_entity_poly.type
_entity_poly.pdbx_seq_one_letter_code
_entity_poly.pdbx_strand_id
1 'polypeptide(L)'
;MCHNPPVKGRDKEGCFKKVDGQLVAPTVRLGDLRYHHVNLVQAPQMPSAWGVVFPSHDPLTGEAIGTTVTEWLYITDLQARYLVDLVRWSNGEVTDEQIQNGAFMKEWIQASQQGTKQWKPEIMPNDREIASRLASVEPTLGTANGLSDEDKKLPLQLRRKKAAKTLAGLGPSVDRDVEGRRKALMNTSFETAAISPDMLSAAALPRDMQLNGNKLAIERASIFRGMNPEVRKWVERTTAQAMGPKGRCVIQAGQFDGIVGLARQAAREYPLPDRNNPEFPALLQQRNEKMRMWARERMHVAVIAHEMGHQMGLEHNFTGSFDALNYHPEYWQLRTRNGKEKPCTSVTKPSTRGDECVGPRWVDPVSETEENGQLWKWGSSSIMDYAGDLSQDTLGIGSYDKAAMRFGYGNVVDVDVDAKQDSPKGKAYLEVLDGFGGPTGYMVGGVHYSQYQEKYNALGRCTAESGADPLSAKCSGFEMDHVSLRDMKSVPKFGGDVLKADPSTMANFAVDPQGRVRHPYMFGTDTWADETNSTVFRFDAGADAYEQLNYLIGSYEHYYPFTHFRLNRVTFSTSAAEGRALRSLRPLKGIIKAFALDAQLSPPEDRSDPARLLPFVVGGSDAMAFMARVLTRPEPGPYRFRTGSQGPKGFGSRADLLEELNDPIGDFNVPAGSGDGRFLHDEYDYTNGYFWGDFQKQAGSFIDKWYAFYFLVEAYDNFTFDSKDTYVDGRYRNVNFLTLYPNQVRRLLSNLMQDDPLTLGPYVKAPAKKGDPARVVYLPWEKYDPKDPTTTSLEYPADATVLNPLVGWEQQKLGLYLLFLHGASTLQMDLINQMRIFSPGGLDTVDIPANEQLRYRDPLTGILYVTRAGGQEVVNSKRGKVEKFIGARMIQHANQLANEAYVVTSTAPTGEATYQRDAQGRPACKTTDCTSADSQIRAFSANLDSVRELTRYMGYGPL
;
A
#
# COMPACT_ATOMS: atom_id res chain seq x y z
N MET A 1 -19.88 33.45 7.91
CA MET A 1 -20.24 32.98 9.26
C MET A 1 -20.29 34.16 10.22
N CYS A 2 -20.93 33.98 11.37
CA CYS A 2 -20.98 34.90 12.51
C CYS A 2 -20.63 34.09 13.76
N HIS A 3 -20.09 34.70 14.82
CA HIS A 3 -19.99 34.01 16.11
C HIS A 3 -21.39 33.84 16.73
N ASN A 4 -21.52 32.94 17.71
CA ASN A 4 -22.77 32.74 18.46
C ASN A 4 -22.50 32.79 19.98
N PRO A 5 -22.90 33.86 20.70
CA PRO A 5 -23.47 35.11 20.17
C PRO A 5 -22.46 35.93 19.34
N PRO A 6 -22.91 36.78 18.40
CA PRO A 6 -22.04 37.63 17.59
C PRO A 6 -21.16 38.59 18.39
N VAL A 7 -19.89 38.68 18.01
CA VAL A 7 -18.84 39.45 18.70
C VAL A 7 -18.67 40.82 18.04
N LYS A 8 -19.12 41.88 18.72
CA LYS A 8 -19.06 43.27 18.23
C LYS A 8 -17.61 43.67 17.92
N GLY A 9 -17.35 44.12 16.70
CA GLY A 9 -16.01 44.48 16.21
C GLY A 9 -15.21 43.34 15.59
N ARG A 10 -15.71 42.09 15.62
CA ARG A 10 -15.23 40.99 14.77
C ARG A 10 -16.24 40.62 13.69
N ASP A 11 -17.51 40.48 14.08
CA ASP A 11 -18.58 40.11 13.16
C ASP A 11 -19.13 41.31 12.38
N LYS A 12 -19.62 41.05 11.16
CA LYS A 12 -20.26 42.05 10.28
C LYS A 12 -21.59 42.51 10.88
N GLU A 13 -22.02 43.75 10.56
CA GLU A 13 -23.25 44.33 11.11
C GLU A 13 -24.50 43.44 10.89
N GLY A 14 -24.59 42.76 9.75
CA GLY A 14 -25.68 41.81 9.44
C GLY A 14 -25.76 40.56 10.33
N CYS A 15 -24.77 40.31 11.19
CA CYS A 15 -24.85 39.29 12.24
C CYS A 15 -25.71 39.74 13.43
N PHE A 16 -25.96 41.05 13.59
CA PHE A 16 -26.66 41.63 14.73
C PHE A 16 -28.09 42.03 14.35
N LYS A 17 -29.04 41.85 15.26
CA LYS A 17 -30.42 42.30 15.07
C LYS A 17 -30.55 43.74 15.55
N LYS A 18 -31.14 44.63 14.74
CA LYS A 18 -31.54 45.96 15.21
C LYS A 18 -32.80 45.86 16.08
N VAL A 19 -32.72 46.40 17.29
CA VAL A 19 -33.82 46.55 18.25
C VAL A 19 -33.69 47.96 18.82
N ASP A 20 -34.74 48.77 18.67
CA ASP A 20 -34.80 50.17 19.14
C ASP A 20 -33.59 51.02 18.71
N GLY A 21 -33.13 50.81 17.46
CA GLY A 21 -31.96 51.46 16.87
C GLY A 21 -30.60 50.87 17.28
N GLN A 22 -30.54 50.02 18.30
CA GLN A 22 -29.32 49.39 18.78
C GLN A 22 -29.05 48.02 18.15
N LEU A 23 -27.78 47.68 17.95
CA LEU A 23 -27.34 46.37 17.45
C LEU A 23 -27.24 45.37 18.61
N VAL A 24 -28.19 44.44 18.68
CA VAL A 24 -28.24 43.35 19.67
C VAL A 24 -27.66 42.08 19.04
N ALA A 25 -26.81 41.37 19.78
CA ALA A 25 -26.27 40.07 19.35
C ALA A 25 -27.30 38.95 19.61
N PRO A 26 -27.91 38.34 18.57
CA PRO A 26 -28.79 37.18 18.77
C PRO A 26 -27.99 35.98 19.27
N THR A 27 -28.45 35.33 20.35
CA THR A 27 -27.95 34.00 20.73
C THR A 27 -28.84 32.95 20.06
N VAL A 28 -28.26 32.20 19.12
CA VAL A 28 -28.93 31.07 18.46
C VAL A 28 -28.76 29.82 19.34
N ARG A 29 -29.79 28.97 19.42
CA ARG A 29 -29.72 27.69 20.15
C ARG A 29 -29.28 26.58 19.21
N LEU A 30 -28.46 25.65 19.71
CA LEU A 30 -28.13 24.42 18.99
C LEU A 30 -29.42 23.70 18.56
N GLY A 31 -29.54 23.38 17.26
CA GLY A 31 -30.75 22.78 16.68
C GLY A 31 -31.85 23.78 16.29
N ASP A 32 -31.62 25.09 16.37
CA ASP A 32 -32.55 26.11 15.85
C ASP A 32 -32.53 26.11 14.31
N LEU A 33 -33.49 25.39 13.71
CA LEU A 33 -33.57 25.11 12.26
C LEU A 33 -33.61 26.36 11.37
N ARG A 34 -33.84 27.55 11.93
CA ARG A 34 -33.83 28.83 11.22
C ARG A 34 -32.41 29.33 10.88
N TYR A 35 -31.38 28.63 11.34
CA TYR A 35 -29.98 29.01 11.19
C TYR A 35 -29.10 27.81 10.83
N HIS A 36 -28.20 28.03 9.87
CA HIS A 36 -27.11 27.11 9.56
C HIS A 36 -26.02 27.19 10.64
N HIS A 37 -25.60 26.05 11.17
CA HIS A 37 -24.67 25.94 12.29
C HIS A 37 -23.32 25.33 11.88
N VAL A 38 -22.25 25.86 12.48
CA VAL A 38 -20.93 25.22 12.57
C VAL A 38 -20.56 25.13 14.05
N ASN A 39 -20.62 23.92 14.61
CA ASN A 39 -20.44 23.65 16.04
C ASN A 39 -19.02 23.16 16.31
N LEU A 40 -18.32 23.79 17.26
CA LEU A 40 -16.93 23.46 17.58
C LEU A 40 -16.84 22.77 18.95
N VAL A 41 -16.72 21.44 18.95
CA VAL A 41 -16.59 20.64 20.18
C VAL A 41 -15.14 20.70 20.66
N GLN A 42 -14.89 21.52 21.69
CA GLN A 42 -13.57 21.70 22.31
C GLN A 42 -13.19 20.57 23.29
N ALA A 43 -14.18 19.84 23.83
CA ALA A 43 -13.92 18.77 24.79
C ALA A 43 -13.27 17.56 24.08
N PRO A 44 -12.13 17.04 24.57
CA PRO A 44 -11.50 15.87 23.99
C PRO A 44 -12.37 14.63 24.18
N GLN A 45 -12.56 13.87 23.10
CA GLN A 45 -13.34 12.64 23.06
C GLN A 45 -12.57 11.59 22.26
N MET A 46 -12.57 10.34 22.74
CA MET A 46 -11.97 9.19 22.06
C MET A 46 -12.82 7.92 22.35
N PRO A 47 -13.25 7.16 21.34
CA PRO A 47 -13.22 7.51 19.91
C PRO A 47 -14.04 8.76 19.61
N SER A 48 -13.70 9.45 18.51
CA SER A 48 -14.40 10.63 18.01
C SER A 48 -14.40 10.62 16.49
N ALA A 49 -15.43 11.20 15.88
CA ALA A 49 -15.38 11.65 14.48
C ALA A 49 -14.47 12.88 14.35
N TRP A 50 -14.17 13.30 13.12
CA TRP A 50 -13.50 14.57 12.86
C TRP A 50 -14.53 15.68 12.64
N GLY A 51 -15.19 15.66 11.48
CA GLY A 51 -16.48 16.31 11.24
C GLY A 51 -17.63 15.30 11.29
N VAL A 52 -18.86 15.83 11.45
CA VAL A 52 -20.14 15.19 11.07
C VAL A 52 -21.14 16.30 10.72
N VAL A 53 -21.80 16.21 9.57
CA VAL A 53 -22.99 17.01 9.26
C VAL A 53 -24.27 16.34 9.73
N PHE A 54 -25.15 17.14 10.35
CA PHE A 54 -26.53 16.79 10.63
C PHE A 54 -27.46 17.62 9.73
N PRO A 55 -27.87 17.11 8.56
CA PRO A 55 -28.77 17.83 7.68
C PRO A 55 -30.18 17.82 8.25
N SER A 56 -30.89 18.94 8.09
CA SER A 56 -32.28 19.09 8.51
C SER A 56 -33.16 19.21 7.28
N HIS A 57 -34.00 18.20 7.05
CA HIS A 57 -34.93 18.15 5.92
C HIS A 57 -36.37 18.39 6.38
N ASP A 58 -37.16 19.05 5.55
CA ASP A 58 -38.63 19.01 5.66
C ASP A 58 -39.11 17.57 5.33
N PRO A 59 -39.80 16.87 6.25
CA PRO A 59 -40.24 15.49 6.03
C PRO A 59 -41.38 15.35 5.00
N LEU A 60 -41.97 16.44 4.51
CA LEU A 60 -43.03 16.45 3.49
C LEU A 60 -42.48 16.67 2.07
N THR A 61 -41.41 17.45 1.93
CA THR A 61 -40.84 17.84 0.62
C THR A 61 -39.45 17.25 0.36
N GLY A 62 -38.71 16.85 1.40
CA GLY A 62 -37.29 16.50 1.35
C GLY A 62 -36.34 17.70 1.31
N GLU A 63 -36.86 18.93 1.26
CA GLU A 63 -36.07 20.17 1.14
C GLU A 63 -35.12 20.36 2.33
N ALA A 64 -33.87 20.70 2.05
CA ALA A 64 -32.84 20.96 3.06
C ALA A 64 -33.04 22.34 3.72
N ILE A 65 -33.89 22.38 4.74
CA ILE A 65 -34.26 23.61 5.48
C ILE A 65 -33.17 24.10 6.47
N GLY A 66 -32.18 23.28 6.81
CA GLY A 66 -31.11 23.67 7.72
C GLY A 66 -29.90 22.73 7.66
N THR A 67 -28.74 23.22 8.11
CA THR A 67 -27.52 22.41 8.26
C THR A 67 -26.88 22.62 9.62
N THR A 68 -26.23 21.58 10.12
CA THR A 68 -25.43 21.62 11.34
C THR A 68 -24.16 20.80 11.13
N VAL A 69 -23.09 21.46 10.67
CA VAL A 69 -21.75 20.88 10.69
C VAL A 69 -21.26 20.88 12.13
N THR A 70 -20.73 19.76 12.61
CA THR A 70 -20.14 19.64 13.96
C THR A 70 -18.74 19.06 13.84
N GLU A 71 -17.74 19.78 14.35
CA GLU A 71 -16.33 19.36 14.32
C GLU A 71 -15.79 19.16 15.74
N TRP A 72 -15.10 18.03 15.94
CA TRP A 72 -14.39 17.72 17.18
C TRP A 72 -12.95 18.17 17.08
N LEU A 73 -12.70 19.36 17.62
CA LEU A 73 -11.43 20.07 17.51
C LEU A 73 -10.23 19.27 18.04
N TYR A 74 -10.45 18.30 18.93
CA TYR A 74 -9.39 17.38 19.38
C TYR A 74 -8.70 16.64 18.23
N ILE A 75 -9.43 16.23 17.18
CA ILE A 75 -8.83 15.58 16.01
C ILE A 75 -8.07 16.61 15.16
N THR A 76 -8.63 17.79 14.96
CA THR A 76 -7.98 18.90 14.22
C THR A 76 -6.69 19.36 14.91
N ASP A 77 -6.71 19.48 16.24
CA ASP A 77 -5.54 19.82 17.06
C ASP A 77 -4.49 18.69 17.09
N LEU A 78 -4.93 17.42 17.06
CA LEU A 78 -4.04 16.26 16.93
C LEU A 78 -3.33 16.23 15.56
N GLN A 79 -4.05 16.44 14.46
CA GLN A 79 -3.49 16.46 13.10
C GLN A 79 -2.62 17.70 12.85
N ALA A 80 -3.03 18.88 13.34
CA ALA A 80 -2.23 20.09 13.24
C ALA A 80 -0.91 19.97 14.01
N ARG A 81 -0.90 19.34 15.19
CA ARG A 81 0.34 19.00 15.91
C ARG A 81 1.19 18.01 15.10
N TYR A 82 0.59 16.93 14.61
CA TYR A 82 1.28 15.90 13.84
C TYR A 82 1.99 16.48 12.62
N LEU A 83 1.32 17.35 11.86
CA LEU A 83 1.90 18.06 10.73
C LEU A 83 3.05 18.99 11.13
N VAL A 84 2.93 19.72 12.25
CA VAL A 84 4.00 20.57 12.76
C VAL A 84 5.23 19.74 13.17
N ASP A 85 5.05 18.65 13.90
CA ASP A 85 6.17 17.80 14.33
C ASP A 85 6.85 17.10 13.14
N LEU A 86 6.07 16.69 12.14
CA LEU A 86 6.53 16.14 10.86
C LEU A 86 7.36 17.15 10.05
N VAL A 87 6.83 18.37 9.85
CA VAL A 87 7.53 19.50 9.21
C VAL A 87 8.84 19.84 9.94
N ARG A 88 8.81 19.86 11.27
CA ARG A 88 9.98 20.17 12.11
C ARG A 88 11.04 19.07 12.04
N TRP A 89 10.66 17.80 11.96
CA TRP A 89 11.59 16.70 11.70
C TRP A 89 12.21 16.79 10.31
N SER A 90 11.41 16.98 9.25
CA SER A 90 11.91 17.13 7.87
C SER A 90 12.79 18.38 7.67
N ASN A 91 12.67 19.40 8.52
CA ASN A 91 13.56 20.57 8.56
C ASN A 91 14.78 20.41 9.49
N GLY A 92 14.96 19.27 10.15
CA GLY A 92 16.08 19.03 11.09
C GLY A 92 15.98 19.83 12.40
N GLU A 93 14.78 20.28 12.78
CA GLU A 93 14.52 20.98 14.04
C GLU A 93 14.21 20.03 15.21
N VAL A 94 13.77 18.81 14.88
CA VAL A 94 13.44 17.73 15.80
C VAL A 94 14.34 16.54 15.47
N THR A 95 15.07 16.05 16.46
CA THR A 95 15.93 14.86 16.32
C THR A 95 15.15 13.58 16.60
N ASP A 96 15.66 12.42 16.16
CA ASP A 96 15.07 11.10 16.46
C ASP A 96 15.08 10.91 17.99
N GLU A 97 16.08 11.48 18.68
CA GLU A 97 16.21 11.59 20.13
C GLU A 97 14.98 12.20 20.83
N GLN A 98 14.19 12.99 20.10
CA GLN A 98 12.96 13.62 20.58
C GLN A 98 11.69 12.90 20.07
N ILE A 99 11.84 11.88 19.21
CA ILE A 99 10.77 11.01 18.66
C ILE A 99 10.75 9.65 19.38
N GLN A 100 11.92 9.13 19.75
CA GLN A 100 12.13 7.81 20.36
C GLN A 100 12.77 7.97 21.75
N ASN A 101 11.94 7.95 22.81
CA ASN A 101 12.41 8.11 24.20
C ASN A 101 13.36 6.97 24.66
N GLY A 102 14.69 7.13 24.53
CA GLY A 102 15.67 6.43 25.38
C GLY A 102 17.02 6.04 24.73
N ALA A 103 18.11 6.44 25.40
CA ALA A 103 19.51 5.97 25.27
C ALA A 103 20.24 6.02 23.91
N PHE A 104 19.71 5.44 22.82
CA PHE A 104 20.49 5.05 21.63
C PHE A 104 20.59 6.13 20.52
N MET A 105 20.21 7.37 20.81
CA MET A 105 19.75 8.28 19.76
C MET A 105 20.86 9.14 19.09
N LYS A 106 22.11 9.06 19.57
CA LYS A 106 23.22 9.92 19.11
C LYS A 106 23.78 9.54 17.73
N GLU A 107 23.75 8.26 17.40
CA GLU A 107 24.30 7.71 16.14
C GLU A 107 23.24 7.75 15.03
N TRP A 108 22.00 7.44 15.41
CA TRP A 108 20.75 7.73 14.70
C TRP A 108 20.73 9.16 14.13
N ILE A 109 21.07 10.19 14.93
CA ILE A 109 21.16 11.60 14.48
C ILE A 109 22.12 11.78 13.28
N GLN A 110 23.22 11.05 13.21
CA GLN A 110 24.19 11.16 12.11
C GLN A 110 23.66 10.53 10.80
N ALA A 111 22.75 9.55 10.89
CA ALA A 111 22.04 8.99 9.74
C ALA A 111 20.90 9.91 9.25
N SER A 112 20.15 10.49 10.19
CA SER A 112 18.90 11.23 9.93
C SER A 112 19.03 12.42 8.97
N GLN A 113 20.24 12.95 8.75
CA GLN A 113 20.49 14.00 7.75
C GLN A 113 20.18 13.57 6.30
N GLN A 114 19.94 12.27 6.03
CA GLN A 114 19.43 11.80 4.75
C GLN A 114 17.88 11.70 4.69
N GLY A 115 17.19 11.69 5.83
CA GLY A 115 15.73 11.54 5.94
C GLY A 115 14.91 12.78 5.56
N THR A 116 15.56 13.89 5.21
CA THR A 116 14.91 15.13 4.75
C THR A 116 14.55 15.11 3.26
N LYS A 117 14.71 13.96 2.58
CA LYS A 117 14.36 13.75 1.18
C LYS A 117 13.00 13.09 1.10
N GLN A 118 12.08 13.70 0.37
CA GLN A 118 10.86 13.04 -0.06
C GLN A 118 11.26 11.79 -0.85
N TRP A 119 10.68 10.65 -0.51
CA TRP A 119 10.69 9.47 -1.35
C TRP A 119 10.26 9.89 -2.77
N LYS A 120 11.13 9.63 -3.75
CA LYS A 120 10.88 9.95 -5.16
C LYS A 120 10.93 8.63 -5.94
N PRO A 121 10.07 8.43 -6.96
CA PRO A 121 10.13 7.24 -7.79
C PRO A 121 11.51 7.04 -8.40
N GLU A 122 12.03 5.81 -8.35
CA GLU A 122 13.30 5.50 -9.00
C GLU A 122 13.12 5.62 -10.52
N ILE A 123 13.97 6.42 -11.15
CA ILE A 123 13.93 6.64 -12.59
C ILE A 123 14.52 5.43 -13.30
N MET A 124 13.77 4.85 -14.24
CA MET A 124 14.20 3.71 -15.03
C MET A 124 15.43 4.10 -15.85
N PRO A 125 16.61 3.51 -15.59
CA PRO A 125 17.87 4.03 -16.11
C PRO A 125 18.06 3.81 -17.61
N ASN A 126 17.25 2.95 -18.26
CA ASN A 126 17.32 2.61 -19.68
C ASN A 126 16.21 1.63 -20.10
N ASP A 127 16.09 1.44 -21.42
CA ASP A 127 15.19 0.48 -22.08
C ASP A 127 15.34 -0.99 -21.56
N ARG A 128 16.53 -1.42 -21.09
CA ARG A 128 16.76 -2.80 -20.59
C ARG A 128 16.09 -3.03 -19.24
N GLU A 129 15.99 -2.02 -18.36
CA GLU A 129 15.26 -2.16 -17.10
C GLU A 129 13.77 -2.42 -17.35
N ILE A 130 13.15 -1.65 -18.24
CA ILE A 130 11.73 -1.82 -18.59
C ILE A 130 11.50 -3.15 -19.32
N ALA A 131 12.42 -3.56 -20.22
CA ALA A 131 12.38 -4.89 -20.83
C ALA A 131 12.50 -6.03 -19.78
N SER A 132 13.33 -5.85 -18.75
CA SER A 132 13.45 -6.81 -17.64
C SER A 132 12.16 -6.90 -16.82
N ARG A 133 11.55 -5.76 -16.47
CA ARG A 133 10.27 -5.71 -15.75
C ARG A 133 9.12 -6.32 -16.56
N LEU A 134 9.06 -6.06 -17.88
CA LEU A 134 8.13 -6.72 -18.80
C LEU A 134 8.33 -8.24 -18.87
N ALA A 135 9.57 -8.71 -18.99
CA ALA A 135 9.90 -10.14 -19.03
C ALA A 135 9.66 -10.87 -17.69
N SER A 136 9.60 -10.12 -16.59
CA SER A 136 9.36 -10.63 -15.24
C SER A 136 7.89 -10.96 -14.96
N VAL A 137 6.95 -10.45 -15.78
CA VAL A 137 5.53 -10.78 -15.70
C VAL A 137 5.24 -12.07 -16.47
N GLU A 138 4.45 -12.97 -15.89
CA GLU A 138 4.10 -14.29 -16.45
C GLU A 138 3.74 -14.22 -17.96
N PRO A 139 4.58 -14.78 -18.85
CA PRO A 139 4.42 -14.60 -20.30
C PRO A 139 3.24 -15.37 -20.88
N THR A 140 2.74 -16.42 -20.22
CA THR A 140 1.54 -17.16 -20.66
C THR A 140 0.23 -16.50 -20.23
N LEU A 141 0.27 -15.54 -19.31
CA LEU A 141 -0.91 -14.82 -18.83
C LEU A 141 -1.62 -14.15 -20.01
N GLY A 142 -2.95 -14.23 -20.07
CA GLY A 142 -3.76 -13.70 -21.17
C GLY A 142 -3.78 -14.52 -22.46
N THR A 143 -2.87 -15.48 -22.68
CA THR A 143 -2.90 -16.31 -23.91
C THR A 143 -4.17 -17.17 -24.04
N ALA A 144 -4.82 -17.49 -22.92
CA ALA A 144 -6.05 -18.28 -22.87
C ALA A 144 -7.35 -17.48 -23.15
N ASN A 145 -7.29 -16.17 -23.37
CA ASN A 145 -8.50 -15.32 -23.46
C ASN A 145 -9.27 -15.39 -24.79
N GLY A 146 -8.71 -16.03 -25.82
CA GLY A 146 -9.38 -16.25 -27.10
C GLY A 146 -9.64 -14.99 -27.93
N LEU A 147 -8.94 -13.88 -27.66
CA LEU A 147 -8.99 -12.68 -28.50
C LEU A 147 -8.21 -12.91 -29.80
N SER A 148 -8.87 -12.65 -30.94
CA SER A 148 -8.24 -12.63 -32.27
C SER A 148 -7.64 -11.25 -32.59
N ASP A 149 -6.80 -11.16 -33.63
CA ASP A 149 -6.25 -9.87 -34.08
C ASP A 149 -7.32 -8.86 -34.54
N GLU A 150 -8.51 -9.33 -34.95
CA GLU A 150 -9.64 -8.45 -35.24
C GLU A 150 -10.26 -7.89 -33.95
N ASP A 151 -10.33 -8.70 -32.89
CA ASP A 151 -10.86 -8.25 -31.59
C ASP A 151 -9.98 -7.17 -30.93
N LYS A 152 -8.68 -7.12 -31.26
CA LYS A 152 -7.75 -6.07 -30.77
C LYS A 152 -8.20 -4.66 -31.16
N LYS A 153 -8.98 -4.52 -32.24
CA LYS A 153 -9.55 -3.25 -32.71
C LYS A 153 -10.81 -2.83 -31.94
N LEU A 154 -11.40 -3.71 -31.13
CA LEU A 154 -12.60 -3.39 -30.35
C LEU A 154 -12.25 -2.47 -29.16
N PRO A 155 -13.19 -1.62 -28.72
CA PRO A 155 -13.09 -0.90 -27.45
C PRO A 155 -12.75 -1.84 -26.29
N LEU A 156 -11.91 -1.38 -25.35
CA LEU A 156 -11.41 -2.19 -24.23
C LEU A 156 -12.51 -2.94 -23.48
N GLN A 157 -13.66 -2.31 -23.27
CA GLN A 157 -14.79 -2.93 -22.57
C GLN A 157 -15.28 -4.19 -23.28
N LEU A 158 -15.38 -4.16 -24.61
CA LEU A 158 -15.75 -5.32 -25.42
C LEU A 158 -14.63 -6.37 -25.45
N ARG A 159 -13.35 -5.96 -25.51
CA ARG A 159 -12.20 -6.87 -25.41
C ARG A 159 -12.25 -7.66 -24.10
N ARG A 160 -12.33 -6.95 -22.96
CA ARG A 160 -12.46 -7.55 -21.63
C ARG A 160 -13.69 -8.45 -21.50
N LYS A 161 -14.85 -8.03 -22.03
CA LYS A 161 -16.10 -8.80 -21.98
C LYS A 161 -16.05 -10.08 -22.83
N LYS A 162 -15.42 -10.02 -24.01
CA LYS A 162 -15.19 -11.22 -24.85
C LYS A 162 -14.20 -12.17 -24.17
N ALA A 163 -13.09 -11.63 -23.66
CA ALA A 163 -12.07 -12.39 -22.92
C ALA A 163 -12.66 -13.10 -21.68
N ALA A 164 -13.41 -12.37 -20.85
CA ALA A 164 -14.09 -12.93 -19.67
C ALA A 164 -15.01 -14.09 -20.05
N LYS A 165 -15.82 -13.93 -21.11
CA LYS A 165 -16.69 -14.98 -21.62
C LYS A 165 -15.94 -16.21 -22.16
N THR A 166 -14.73 -16.06 -22.71
CA THR A 166 -13.88 -17.20 -23.10
C THR A 166 -13.30 -17.92 -21.87
N LEU A 167 -12.81 -17.14 -20.88
CA LEU A 167 -12.27 -17.69 -19.63
C LEU A 167 -13.37 -18.31 -18.76
N ALA A 168 -14.64 -17.97 -18.98
CA ALA A 168 -15.80 -18.47 -18.27
C ALA A 168 -16.22 -19.91 -18.64
N GLY A 169 -15.24 -20.80 -18.77
CA GLY A 169 -15.39 -22.26 -18.80
C GLY A 169 -14.40 -22.96 -17.85
N LEU A 170 -13.83 -22.21 -16.90
CA LEU A 170 -12.81 -22.60 -15.94
C LEU A 170 -13.35 -22.72 -14.50
N GLY A 171 -14.65 -22.96 -14.24
CA GLY A 171 -15.29 -23.18 -12.94
C GLY A 171 -15.57 -21.93 -12.06
N PRO A 172 -16.50 -21.99 -11.09
CA PRO A 172 -16.90 -20.87 -10.22
C PRO A 172 -15.80 -20.45 -9.23
N SER A 173 -15.87 -19.20 -8.73
CA SER A 173 -14.89 -18.65 -7.77
C SER A 173 -14.59 -19.60 -6.59
N VAL A 174 -13.30 -19.73 -6.24
CA VAL A 174 -12.79 -20.59 -5.16
C VAL A 174 -12.89 -19.96 -3.76
N ASP A 175 -13.49 -18.78 -3.62
CA ASP A 175 -13.67 -18.11 -2.31
C ASP A 175 -14.36 -19.02 -1.28
N ARG A 176 -15.30 -19.87 -1.75
CA ARG A 176 -16.00 -20.86 -0.93
C ARG A 176 -15.06 -21.95 -0.39
N ASP A 177 -14.07 -22.36 -1.17
CA ASP A 177 -13.10 -23.38 -0.78
C ASP A 177 -12.05 -22.81 0.19
N VAL A 178 -11.60 -21.57 -0.07
CA VAL A 178 -10.72 -20.83 0.87
C VAL A 178 -11.42 -20.60 2.21
N GLU A 179 -12.68 -20.17 2.18
CA GLU A 179 -13.52 -20.00 3.38
C GLU A 179 -13.79 -21.33 4.10
N GLY A 180 -13.94 -22.43 3.35
CA GLY A 180 -14.04 -23.79 3.88
C GLY A 180 -12.78 -24.21 4.64
N ARG A 181 -11.60 -24.03 4.05
CA ARG A 181 -10.30 -24.29 4.69
C ARG A 181 -10.09 -23.39 5.92
N ARG A 182 -10.43 -22.10 5.85
CA ARG A 182 -10.37 -21.17 6.99
C ARG A 182 -11.21 -21.65 8.17
N LYS A 183 -12.43 -22.14 7.91
CA LYS A 183 -13.30 -22.71 8.96
C LYS A 183 -12.78 -24.05 9.48
N ALA A 184 -12.15 -24.88 8.65
CA ALA A 184 -11.57 -26.15 9.09
C ALA A 184 -10.44 -25.96 10.12
N LEU A 185 -9.71 -24.84 10.09
CA LEU A 185 -8.68 -24.51 11.09
C LEU A 185 -9.24 -23.90 12.39
N MET A 186 -10.51 -23.49 12.45
CA MET A 186 -11.10 -22.90 13.65
C MET A 186 -11.35 -23.95 14.75
N ASN A 187 -11.12 -23.56 16.01
CA ASN A 187 -11.25 -24.39 17.21
C ASN A 187 -10.28 -25.60 17.23
N THR A 188 -9.18 -25.51 16.48
CA THR A 188 -8.10 -26.52 16.43
C THR A 188 -6.88 -26.10 17.26
N SER A 189 -5.93 -27.02 17.45
CA SER A 189 -4.59 -26.70 17.95
C SER A 189 -3.87 -25.65 17.10
N PHE A 190 -4.05 -25.66 15.77
CA PHE A 190 -3.46 -24.68 14.86
C PHE A 190 -3.96 -23.26 15.11
N GLU A 191 -5.25 -23.08 15.45
CA GLU A 191 -5.79 -21.76 15.82
C GLU A 191 -5.14 -21.22 17.11
N THR A 192 -4.97 -22.06 18.13
CA THR A 192 -4.25 -21.65 19.35
C THR A 192 -2.76 -21.42 19.11
N ALA A 193 -2.12 -22.21 18.25
CA ALA A 193 -0.70 -22.08 17.91
C ALA A 193 -0.39 -20.84 17.05
N ALA A 194 -1.38 -20.30 16.33
CA ALA A 194 -1.23 -19.10 15.52
C ALA A 194 -1.35 -17.78 16.33
N ILE A 195 -1.75 -17.81 17.60
CA ILE A 195 -1.90 -16.63 18.45
C ILE A 195 -0.59 -16.40 19.23
N SER A 196 0.27 -15.53 18.70
CA SER A 196 1.47 -15.06 19.40
C SER A 196 1.16 -13.87 20.35
N PRO A 197 2.07 -13.51 21.27
CA PRO A 197 1.95 -12.29 22.08
C PRO A 197 1.78 -11.01 21.24
N ASP A 198 2.37 -10.97 20.05
CA ASP A 198 2.27 -9.83 19.14
C ASP A 198 0.90 -9.80 18.41
N MET A 199 0.32 -10.97 18.12
CA MET A 199 -1.08 -11.07 17.64
C MET A 199 -2.08 -10.62 18.70
N LEU A 200 -1.85 -10.92 20.00
CA LEU A 200 -2.64 -10.36 21.10
C LEU A 200 -2.55 -8.83 21.13
N SER A 201 -1.33 -8.29 21.04
CA SER A 201 -1.08 -6.83 21.03
C SER A 201 -1.75 -6.11 19.85
N ALA A 202 -1.62 -6.67 18.65
CA ALA A 202 -2.26 -6.18 17.43
C ALA A 202 -3.80 -6.25 17.50
N ALA A 203 -4.34 -7.28 18.16
CA ALA A 203 -5.75 -7.40 18.47
C ALA A 203 -6.24 -6.48 19.61
N ALA A 204 -5.36 -5.61 20.15
CA ALA A 204 -5.58 -4.75 21.31
C ALA A 204 -5.99 -5.54 22.58
N LEU A 205 -5.16 -6.52 22.94
CA LEU A 205 -5.22 -7.34 24.15
C LEU A 205 -3.85 -7.37 24.85
N PRO A 206 -3.77 -7.60 26.16
CA PRO A 206 -2.50 -7.82 26.87
C PRO A 206 -1.68 -8.97 26.28
N ARG A 207 -0.36 -8.78 26.15
CA ARG A 207 0.58 -9.75 25.53
C ARG A 207 0.70 -11.07 26.32
N ASP A 208 0.37 -11.05 27.59
CA ASP A 208 0.36 -12.18 28.53
C ASP A 208 -1.03 -12.83 28.72
N MET A 209 -2.04 -12.38 27.96
CA MET A 209 -3.42 -12.86 28.11
C MET A 209 -3.55 -14.36 27.83
N GLN A 210 -3.89 -15.13 28.86
CA GLN A 210 -4.15 -16.56 28.72
C GLN A 210 -5.41 -16.83 27.88
N LEU A 211 -5.30 -17.77 26.95
CA LEU A 211 -6.38 -18.21 26.05
C LEU A 211 -7.31 -19.25 26.71
N ASN A 212 -6.98 -19.75 27.90
CA ASN A 212 -7.66 -20.83 28.61
C ASN A 212 -9.15 -20.54 28.85
N GLY A 213 -10.02 -21.05 27.97
CA GLY A 213 -11.46 -20.77 27.98
C GLY A 213 -11.87 -19.37 27.47
N ASN A 214 -10.90 -18.50 27.15
CA ASN A 214 -11.12 -17.11 26.77
C ASN A 214 -11.47 -16.98 25.28
N LYS A 215 -12.71 -17.32 24.94
CA LYS A 215 -13.21 -17.29 23.55
C LYS A 215 -13.05 -15.93 22.88
N LEU A 216 -13.28 -14.83 23.59
CA LEU A 216 -13.19 -13.48 23.04
C LEU A 216 -11.74 -13.11 22.64
N ALA A 217 -10.74 -13.59 23.40
CA ALA A 217 -9.34 -13.41 23.00
C ALA A 217 -9.01 -14.17 21.71
N ILE A 218 -9.46 -15.42 21.59
CA ILE A 218 -9.29 -16.23 20.37
C ILE A 218 -10.05 -15.60 19.18
N GLU A 219 -11.27 -15.13 19.39
CA GLU A 219 -12.09 -14.47 18.37
C GLU A 219 -11.46 -13.18 17.84
N ARG A 220 -10.77 -12.41 18.70
CA ARG A 220 -10.06 -11.18 18.29
C ARG A 220 -8.67 -11.45 17.71
N ALA A 221 -7.86 -12.31 18.31
CA ALA A 221 -6.45 -12.48 18.00
C ALA A 221 -6.12 -13.57 16.96
N SER A 222 -7.05 -14.50 16.68
CA SER A 222 -6.83 -15.52 15.64
C SER A 222 -6.72 -14.90 14.24
N ILE A 223 -5.67 -15.26 13.50
CA ILE A 223 -5.49 -14.94 12.06
C ILE A 223 -6.56 -15.59 11.17
N PHE A 224 -7.32 -16.55 11.71
CA PHE A 224 -8.48 -17.15 11.06
C PHE A 224 -9.78 -16.40 11.41
N ARG A 225 -9.77 -15.46 12.37
CA ARG A 225 -10.92 -14.68 12.84
C ARG A 225 -10.65 -13.16 12.82
N GLY A 226 -10.62 -12.48 13.97
CA GLY A 226 -10.58 -11.00 14.07
C GLY A 226 -9.29 -10.33 13.61
N MET A 227 -8.18 -11.07 13.49
CA MET A 227 -6.97 -10.57 12.82
C MET A 227 -7.00 -10.78 11.30
N ASN A 228 -7.87 -11.66 10.78
CA ASN A 228 -7.90 -11.95 9.34
C ASN A 228 -8.21 -10.68 8.52
N PRO A 229 -7.40 -10.32 7.49
CA PRO A 229 -7.52 -9.01 6.83
C PRO A 229 -8.83 -8.83 6.05
N GLU A 230 -9.39 -9.91 5.52
CA GLU A 230 -10.63 -9.89 4.73
C GLU A 230 -11.87 -9.98 5.64
N VAL A 231 -11.78 -10.65 6.79
CA VAL A 231 -12.82 -10.54 7.85
C VAL A 231 -12.86 -9.11 8.40
N ARG A 232 -11.71 -8.49 8.65
CA ARG A 232 -11.60 -7.08 9.05
C ARG A 232 -12.23 -6.17 8.00
N LYS A 233 -11.83 -6.28 6.73
CA LYS A 233 -12.44 -5.55 5.61
C LYS A 233 -13.96 -5.75 5.53
N TRP A 234 -14.47 -6.97 5.73
CA TRP A 234 -15.91 -7.24 5.71
C TRP A 234 -16.64 -6.53 6.87
N VAL A 235 -16.08 -6.55 8.09
CA VAL A 235 -16.65 -5.81 9.24
C VAL A 235 -16.60 -4.30 8.98
N GLU A 236 -15.47 -3.77 8.51
CA GLU A 236 -15.29 -2.36 8.13
C GLU A 236 -16.33 -1.93 7.08
N ARG A 237 -16.46 -2.67 5.98
CA ARG A 237 -17.41 -2.37 4.89
C ARG A 237 -18.86 -2.47 5.35
N THR A 238 -19.22 -3.51 6.10
CA THR A 238 -20.59 -3.68 6.64
C THR A 238 -20.94 -2.54 7.59
N THR A 239 -19.98 -2.09 8.40
CA THR A 239 -20.15 -0.93 9.30
C THR A 239 -20.31 0.36 8.50
N ALA A 240 -19.45 0.61 7.51
CA ALA A 240 -19.52 1.78 6.64
C ALA A 240 -20.85 1.85 5.88
N GLN A 241 -21.29 0.76 5.25
CA GLN A 241 -22.58 0.69 4.54
C GLN A 241 -23.78 0.90 5.47
N ALA A 242 -23.69 0.50 6.75
CA ALA A 242 -24.73 0.74 7.75
C ALA A 242 -24.72 2.17 8.34
N MET A 243 -23.68 2.97 8.08
CA MET A 243 -23.49 4.33 8.64
C MET A 243 -23.49 5.45 7.60
N GLY A 244 -22.95 5.23 6.40
CA GLY A 244 -22.86 6.20 5.30
C GLY A 244 -24.21 6.85 4.94
N PRO A 245 -25.29 6.07 4.69
CA PRO A 245 -26.64 6.60 4.43
C PRO A 245 -27.30 7.37 5.61
N LYS A 246 -26.56 7.60 6.70
CA LYS A 246 -26.98 8.37 7.88
C LYS A 246 -26.06 9.57 8.15
N GLY A 247 -25.19 9.93 7.19
CA GLY A 247 -24.21 11.00 7.31
C GLY A 247 -23.10 10.72 8.33
N ARG A 248 -22.78 9.45 8.59
CA ARG A 248 -21.81 9.06 9.64
C ARG A 248 -20.60 8.37 9.05
N CYS A 249 -19.56 9.15 8.75
CA CYS A 249 -18.24 8.58 8.49
C CYS A 249 -17.49 8.36 9.83
N VAL A 250 -16.88 7.19 10.01
CA VAL A 250 -16.03 6.87 11.16
C VAL A 250 -14.74 6.23 10.64
N ILE A 251 -13.98 7.03 9.89
CA ILE A 251 -12.70 6.64 9.31
C ILE A 251 -11.60 7.54 9.90
N GLN A 252 -10.44 6.97 10.22
CA GLN A 252 -9.29 7.71 10.74
C GLN A 252 -8.53 8.39 9.60
N ALA A 253 -8.26 9.69 9.73
CA ALA A 253 -7.56 10.55 8.76
C ALA A 253 -6.22 10.00 8.22
N GLY A 254 -5.81 10.48 7.03
CA GLY A 254 -4.73 9.98 6.17
C GLY A 254 -3.27 10.15 6.62
N GLN A 255 -2.37 10.30 5.65
CA GLN A 255 -0.90 10.24 5.72
C GLN A 255 -0.26 11.12 4.60
N PHE A 256 0.35 12.27 4.94
CA PHE A 256 1.01 13.18 3.98
C PHE A 256 2.26 12.55 3.30
N ASP A 257 2.45 12.65 1.99
CA ASP A 257 3.71 12.22 1.34
C ASP A 257 4.48 13.41 0.73
N GLY A 258 3.78 14.46 0.27
CA GLY A 258 4.32 15.75 -0.22
C GLY A 258 4.96 16.64 0.85
N ILE A 259 5.46 16.07 1.94
CA ILE A 259 5.91 16.75 3.17
C ILE A 259 7.00 17.78 2.89
N VAL A 260 7.99 17.47 2.05
CA VAL A 260 9.21 18.29 1.94
C VAL A 260 8.93 19.66 1.29
N GLY A 261 8.05 19.73 0.29
CA GLY A 261 7.59 21.02 -0.25
C GLY A 261 6.86 21.88 0.79
N LEU A 262 6.13 21.24 1.70
CA LEU A 262 5.41 21.89 2.80
C LEU A 262 6.36 22.31 3.93
N ALA A 263 7.35 21.49 4.28
CA ALA A 263 8.38 21.80 5.26
C ALA A 263 9.27 22.97 4.81
N ARG A 264 9.64 23.01 3.52
CA ARG A 264 10.34 24.15 2.91
C ARG A 264 9.48 25.42 2.85
N GLN A 265 8.17 25.33 2.61
CA GLN A 265 7.28 26.50 2.75
C GLN A 265 7.26 26.98 4.19
N ALA A 266 7.04 26.07 5.15
CA ALA A 266 6.96 26.40 6.56
C ALA A 266 8.28 26.96 7.13
N ALA A 267 9.44 26.55 6.62
CA ALA A 267 10.74 27.15 6.95
C ALA A 267 10.87 28.60 6.46
N ARG A 268 10.23 28.96 5.34
CA ARG A 268 10.19 30.33 4.79
C ARG A 268 9.17 31.22 5.50
N GLU A 269 7.96 30.70 5.78
CA GLU A 269 6.89 31.44 6.45
C GLU A 269 7.11 31.57 7.97
N TYR A 270 7.71 30.55 8.59
CA TYR A 270 7.98 30.47 10.02
C TYR A 270 9.48 30.18 10.24
N PRO A 271 10.38 31.13 9.96
CA PRO A 271 11.81 30.96 10.18
C PRO A 271 12.12 30.65 11.64
N LEU A 272 13.18 29.88 11.88
CA LEU A 272 13.69 29.64 13.23
C LEU A 272 14.19 30.96 13.85
N PRO A 273 13.86 31.25 15.12
CA PRO A 273 14.55 32.29 15.88
C PRO A 273 16.04 31.98 16.04
N ASP A 274 16.87 33.00 16.26
CA ASP A 274 18.29 32.81 16.55
C ASP A 274 18.48 31.97 17.82
N ARG A 275 19.19 30.84 17.68
CA ARG A 275 19.51 29.90 18.78
C ARG A 275 20.37 30.53 19.88
N ASN A 276 21.03 31.65 19.61
CA ASN A 276 21.85 32.39 20.57
C ASN A 276 21.07 33.44 21.36
N ASN A 277 19.80 33.70 21.00
CA ASN A 277 18.95 34.65 21.72
C ASN A 277 18.52 34.06 23.08
N PRO A 278 18.69 34.77 24.22
CA PRO A 278 18.20 34.31 25.53
C PRO A 278 16.70 33.98 25.56
N GLU A 279 15.88 34.62 24.72
CA GLU A 279 14.45 34.37 24.59
C GLU A 279 14.10 33.21 23.63
N PHE A 280 15.10 32.52 23.05
CA PHE A 280 14.90 31.46 22.05
C PHE A 280 13.81 30.42 22.43
N PRO A 281 13.72 29.90 23.67
CA PRO A 281 12.65 28.96 24.03
C PRO A 281 11.24 29.53 23.87
N ALA A 282 11.02 30.79 24.28
CA ALA A 282 9.73 31.47 24.17
C ALA A 282 9.41 31.87 22.72
N LEU A 283 10.41 32.34 21.97
CA LEU A 283 10.28 32.66 20.55
C LEU A 283 9.99 31.39 19.71
N LEU A 284 10.64 30.27 20.03
CA LEU A 284 10.41 28.98 19.38
C LEU A 284 9.00 28.46 19.69
N GLN A 285 8.54 28.56 20.95
CA GLN A 285 7.18 28.22 21.31
C GLN A 285 6.16 29.08 20.55
N GLN A 286 6.35 30.40 20.50
CA GLN A 286 5.46 31.31 19.77
C GLN A 286 5.44 31.02 18.26
N ARG A 287 6.60 30.71 17.67
CA ARG A 287 6.74 30.32 16.26
C ARG A 287 6.00 29.02 15.97
N ASN A 288 6.20 28.00 16.81
CA ASN A 288 5.57 26.68 16.63
C ASN A 288 4.04 26.78 16.80
N GLU A 289 3.55 27.59 17.73
CA GLU A 289 2.11 27.83 17.90
C GLU A 289 1.49 28.56 16.69
N LYS A 290 2.19 29.53 16.09
CA LYS A 290 1.75 30.16 14.83
C LYS A 290 1.61 29.14 13.69
N MET A 291 2.62 28.27 13.51
CA MET A 291 2.58 27.20 12.51
C MET A 291 1.44 26.21 12.79
N ARG A 292 1.25 25.83 14.06
CA ARG A 292 0.16 24.94 14.49
C ARG A 292 -1.22 25.54 14.19
N MET A 293 -1.40 26.83 14.42
CA MET A 293 -2.65 27.54 14.10
C MET A 293 -2.89 27.66 12.59
N TRP A 294 -1.85 27.88 11.77
CA TRP A 294 -1.91 27.88 10.30
C TRP A 294 -2.30 26.51 9.71
N ALA A 295 -1.83 25.42 10.32
CA ALA A 295 -2.20 24.05 9.96
C ALA A 295 -3.64 23.74 10.37
N ARG A 296 -4.00 24.09 11.61
CA ARG A 296 -5.33 23.93 12.19
C ARG A 296 -6.40 24.67 11.38
N GLU A 297 -6.14 25.91 10.97
CA GLU A 297 -7.06 26.71 10.14
C GLU A 297 -7.35 26.05 8.79
N ARG A 298 -6.32 25.52 8.13
CA ARG A 298 -6.45 24.80 6.86
C ARG A 298 -7.31 23.54 6.98
N MET A 299 -7.00 22.70 7.98
CA MET A 299 -7.76 21.49 8.28
C MET A 299 -9.21 21.81 8.66
N HIS A 300 -9.43 22.88 9.41
CA HIS A 300 -10.75 23.33 9.83
C HIS A 300 -11.62 23.76 8.64
N VAL A 301 -11.06 24.54 7.70
CA VAL A 301 -11.77 24.94 6.46
C VAL A 301 -12.05 23.73 5.57
N ALA A 302 -11.12 22.79 5.46
CA ALA A 302 -11.29 21.55 4.70
C ALA A 302 -12.44 20.68 5.22
N VAL A 303 -12.46 20.36 6.52
CA VAL A 303 -13.51 19.55 7.14
C VAL A 303 -14.87 20.25 7.01
N ILE A 304 -14.95 21.57 7.25
CA ILE A 304 -16.21 22.31 7.03
C ILE A 304 -16.67 22.22 5.57
N ALA A 305 -15.76 22.33 4.59
CA ALA A 305 -16.11 22.23 3.17
C ALA A 305 -16.63 20.83 2.79
N HIS A 306 -15.99 19.77 3.31
CA HIS A 306 -16.39 18.37 3.11
C HIS A 306 -17.79 18.08 3.70
N GLU A 307 -18.01 18.45 4.96
CA GLU A 307 -19.31 18.28 5.64
C GLU A 307 -20.42 19.15 5.02
N MET A 308 -20.08 20.33 4.49
CA MET A 308 -21.00 21.12 3.67
C MET A 308 -21.26 20.48 2.29
N GLY A 309 -20.31 19.73 1.72
CA GLY A 309 -20.52 18.91 0.52
C GLY A 309 -21.62 17.87 0.75
N HIS A 310 -21.52 17.11 1.86
CA HIS A 310 -22.56 16.17 2.28
C HIS A 310 -23.93 16.85 2.50
N GLN A 311 -23.98 18.05 3.11
CA GLN A 311 -25.24 18.80 3.21
C GLN A 311 -25.88 19.08 1.85
N MET A 312 -25.06 19.40 0.85
CA MET A 312 -25.53 19.70 -0.50
C MET A 312 -25.78 18.43 -1.32
N GLY A 313 -25.66 17.23 -0.75
CA GLY A 313 -25.94 15.97 -1.43
C GLY A 313 -24.77 15.38 -2.20
N LEU A 314 -23.53 15.78 -1.91
CA LEU A 314 -22.35 15.07 -2.40
C LEU A 314 -22.09 13.81 -1.56
N GLU A 315 -21.95 12.68 -2.23
CA GLU A 315 -21.32 11.48 -1.68
C GLU A 315 -19.79 11.63 -1.72
N HIS A 316 -19.04 10.71 -1.09
CA HIS A 316 -17.59 10.66 -1.27
C HIS A 316 -17.23 10.39 -2.73
N ASN A 317 -16.10 10.94 -3.21
CA ASN A 317 -15.57 10.67 -4.54
C ASN A 317 -14.09 10.28 -4.51
N PHE A 318 -13.85 8.99 -4.31
CA PHE A 318 -12.55 8.32 -4.20
C PHE A 318 -11.84 8.07 -5.54
N THR A 319 -12.23 8.77 -6.61
CA THR A 319 -11.48 8.82 -7.88
C THR A 319 -10.75 10.16 -8.07
N GLY A 320 -10.93 11.11 -7.15
CA GLY A 320 -10.44 12.49 -7.30
C GLY A 320 -8.92 12.58 -7.40
N SER A 321 -8.21 11.74 -6.66
CA SER A 321 -6.75 11.60 -6.61
C SER A 321 -6.12 10.83 -7.79
N PHE A 322 -6.97 10.36 -8.73
CA PHE A 322 -6.59 9.68 -9.98
C PHE A 322 -7.11 10.40 -11.23
N ASP A 323 -8.12 11.28 -11.11
CA ASP A 323 -8.76 12.01 -12.20
C ASP A 323 -7.89 13.15 -12.74
N ALA A 324 -6.74 12.79 -13.32
CA ALA A 324 -5.67 13.71 -13.71
C ALA A 324 -6.10 14.77 -14.75
N LEU A 325 -7.13 14.49 -15.56
CA LEU A 325 -7.70 15.49 -16.45
C LEU A 325 -8.26 16.69 -15.66
N ASN A 326 -8.80 16.43 -14.47
CA ASN A 326 -9.60 17.34 -13.66
C ASN A 326 -8.87 17.90 -12.43
N TYR A 327 -7.57 17.63 -12.30
CA TYR A 327 -6.70 18.25 -11.30
C TYR A 327 -6.69 19.78 -11.38
N HIS A 328 -6.29 20.43 -10.29
CA HIS A 328 -6.12 21.88 -10.23
C HIS A 328 -5.15 22.39 -11.33
N PRO A 329 -5.43 23.51 -12.01
CA PRO A 329 -4.54 24.08 -13.03
C PRO A 329 -3.09 24.23 -12.56
N GLU A 330 -2.89 24.56 -11.28
CA GLU A 330 -1.60 24.66 -10.60
C GLU A 330 -0.73 23.40 -10.74
N TYR A 331 -1.33 22.19 -10.79
CA TYR A 331 -0.63 20.94 -11.10
C TYR A 331 0.02 21.03 -12.48
N TRP A 332 -0.76 21.39 -13.49
CA TRP A 332 -0.31 21.53 -14.88
C TRP A 332 0.64 22.71 -15.07
N GLN A 333 0.51 23.78 -14.26
CA GLN A 333 1.44 24.91 -14.26
C GLN A 333 2.84 24.46 -13.87
N LEU A 334 2.94 23.66 -12.81
CA LEU A 334 4.20 23.06 -12.34
C LEU A 334 4.73 22.00 -13.32
N ARG A 335 3.92 21.00 -13.72
CA ARG A 335 4.33 19.93 -14.66
C ARG A 335 4.90 20.45 -15.98
N THR A 336 4.38 21.58 -16.47
CA THR A 336 4.63 22.05 -17.85
C THR A 336 5.29 23.42 -17.93
N ARG A 337 5.71 24.00 -16.79
CA ARG A 337 6.22 25.38 -16.65
C ARG A 337 5.34 26.42 -17.36
N ASN A 338 4.02 26.35 -17.14
CA ASN A 338 2.97 27.10 -17.85
C ASN A 338 2.93 26.84 -19.36
N GLY A 339 2.84 25.57 -19.76
CA GLY A 339 2.67 25.14 -21.16
C GLY A 339 3.91 25.22 -22.06
N LYS A 340 5.09 25.48 -21.48
CA LYS A 340 6.37 25.57 -22.18
C LYS A 340 6.92 24.19 -22.52
N GLU A 341 6.85 23.25 -21.56
CA GLU A 341 7.39 21.90 -21.74
C GLU A 341 6.49 21.06 -22.65
N LYS A 342 7.11 20.16 -23.40
CA LYS A 342 6.45 19.22 -24.31
C LYS A 342 6.52 17.79 -23.79
N PRO A 343 5.58 16.90 -24.15
CA PRO A 343 5.63 15.52 -23.72
C PRO A 343 6.95 14.83 -24.11
N CYS A 344 7.46 13.95 -23.25
CA CYS A 344 8.71 13.23 -23.54
C CYS A 344 8.59 12.36 -24.79
N THR A 345 9.62 12.40 -25.65
CA THR A 345 9.66 11.67 -26.94
C THR A 345 9.84 10.15 -26.78
N SER A 346 10.03 9.68 -25.55
CA SER A 346 10.11 8.28 -25.16
C SER A 346 9.50 8.11 -23.76
N VAL A 347 8.88 6.95 -23.52
CA VAL A 347 8.42 6.51 -22.20
C VAL A 347 9.36 5.46 -21.58
N THR A 348 10.56 5.29 -22.15
CA THR A 348 11.55 4.28 -21.72
C THR A 348 12.95 4.83 -21.50
N LYS A 349 13.27 5.97 -22.13
CA LYS A 349 14.53 6.69 -21.95
C LYS A 349 14.32 7.81 -20.93
N PRO A 350 15.07 7.83 -19.82
CA PRO A 350 14.90 8.84 -18.79
C PRO A 350 15.39 10.21 -19.27
N SER A 351 14.70 11.25 -18.80
CA SER A 351 15.21 12.62 -18.85
C SER A 351 16.30 12.81 -17.81
N THR A 352 17.26 13.71 -18.08
CA THR A 352 18.33 14.03 -17.13
C THR A 352 17.92 15.06 -16.06
N ARG A 353 16.83 15.80 -16.26
CA ARG A 353 16.31 16.83 -15.34
C ARG A 353 14.80 17.00 -15.55
N GLY A 354 14.03 17.13 -14.46
CA GLY A 354 12.56 17.28 -14.48
C GLY A 354 12.00 18.57 -15.10
N ASP A 355 12.75 19.19 -16.01
CA ASP A 355 12.47 20.45 -16.67
C ASP A 355 12.94 20.41 -18.15
N GLU A 356 12.90 19.22 -18.74
CA GLU A 356 13.25 18.94 -20.15
C GLU A 356 12.05 18.48 -20.99
N CYS A 357 11.13 17.72 -20.39
CA CYS A 357 9.90 17.23 -21.02
C CYS A 357 8.89 16.74 -19.98
N VAL A 358 7.63 16.53 -20.38
CA VAL A 358 6.53 16.07 -19.53
C VAL A 358 6.30 14.57 -19.74
N GLY A 359 6.75 13.74 -18.81
CA GLY A 359 6.70 12.27 -18.94
C GLY A 359 5.92 11.56 -17.83
N PRO A 360 5.77 10.23 -17.95
CA PRO A 360 5.49 9.36 -16.80
C PRO A 360 6.60 9.46 -15.75
N ARG A 361 6.26 9.29 -14.46
CA ARG A 361 7.22 9.46 -13.36
C ARG A 361 8.34 8.42 -13.26
N TRP A 362 8.31 7.38 -14.08
CA TRP A 362 9.43 6.44 -14.22
C TRP A 362 10.49 6.90 -15.25
N VAL A 363 10.25 7.98 -16.00
CA VAL A 363 11.25 8.65 -16.88
C VAL A 363 11.42 10.16 -16.64
N ASP A 364 10.43 10.82 -16.02
CA ASP A 364 10.42 12.27 -15.75
C ASP A 364 10.57 12.57 -14.24
N PRO A 365 11.80 12.84 -13.75
CA PRO A 365 12.07 13.04 -12.33
C PRO A 365 11.44 14.31 -11.77
N VAL A 366 11.06 14.27 -10.49
CA VAL A 366 10.51 15.43 -9.78
C VAL A 366 11.54 16.56 -9.67
N SER A 367 11.29 17.65 -10.39
CA SER A 367 12.11 18.87 -10.35
C SER A 367 12.02 19.60 -9.01
N GLU A 368 13.01 20.44 -8.72
CA GLU A 368 12.97 21.31 -7.54
C GLU A 368 11.80 22.31 -7.59
N THR A 369 11.35 22.71 -8.79
CA THR A 369 10.20 23.62 -8.96
C THR A 369 8.89 22.93 -8.57
N GLU A 370 8.66 21.71 -9.04
CA GLU A 370 7.48 20.90 -8.66
C GLU A 370 7.48 20.57 -7.16
N GLU A 371 8.64 20.25 -6.59
CA GLU A 371 8.79 19.95 -5.16
C GLU A 371 8.55 21.20 -4.29
N ASN A 372 9.16 22.33 -4.62
CA ASN A 372 8.98 23.59 -3.88
C ASN A 372 7.57 24.19 -4.07
N GLY A 373 6.91 23.93 -5.21
CA GLY A 373 5.53 24.30 -5.53
C GLY A 373 4.46 23.32 -5.00
N GLN A 374 4.89 22.25 -4.32
CA GLN A 374 4.01 21.22 -3.72
C GLN A 374 3.12 20.51 -4.76
N LEU A 375 3.65 20.10 -5.92
CA LEU A 375 2.88 19.53 -7.04
C LEU A 375 1.75 18.57 -6.61
N TRP A 376 2.05 17.57 -5.77
CA TRP A 376 1.09 16.54 -5.34
C TRP A 376 -0.14 17.11 -4.64
N LYS A 377 -0.02 18.22 -3.92
CA LYS A 377 -1.14 18.95 -3.30
C LYS A 377 -2.25 19.31 -4.31
N TRP A 378 -1.85 19.63 -5.55
CA TRP A 378 -2.75 20.05 -6.62
C TRP A 378 -3.36 18.87 -7.39
N GLY A 379 -2.96 17.64 -7.07
CA GLY A 379 -3.35 16.40 -7.73
C GLY A 379 -4.65 15.77 -7.21
N SER A 380 -5.73 16.56 -7.09
CA SER A 380 -7.08 16.07 -6.81
C SER A 380 -8.12 16.84 -7.64
N SER A 381 -9.26 16.21 -7.94
CA SER A 381 -10.45 16.87 -8.53
C SER A 381 -11.58 17.15 -7.53
N SER A 382 -11.52 16.69 -6.27
CA SER A 382 -12.63 16.75 -5.31
C SER A 382 -12.19 16.85 -3.84
N ILE A 383 -12.89 17.68 -3.04
CA ILE A 383 -12.77 17.69 -1.56
C ILE A 383 -13.49 16.50 -0.90
N MET A 384 -14.30 15.76 -1.66
CA MET A 384 -15.03 14.58 -1.19
C MET A 384 -14.20 13.30 -1.30
N ASP A 385 -12.95 13.40 -1.76
CA ASP A 385 -11.96 12.34 -1.73
C ASP A 385 -11.25 12.26 -0.35
N TYR A 386 -10.71 11.11 -0.02
CA TYR A 386 -9.74 10.90 1.07
C TYR A 386 -8.39 10.52 0.46
N ALA A 387 -7.78 11.43 -0.29
CA ALA A 387 -6.59 11.19 -1.12
C ALA A 387 -5.29 10.87 -0.33
N GLY A 388 -5.38 10.69 0.99
CA GLY A 388 -4.27 10.30 1.86
C GLY A 388 -3.37 11.48 2.19
N ASP A 389 -2.89 12.20 1.19
CA ASP A 389 -2.07 13.37 1.38
C ASP A 389 -2.90 14.53 1.93
N LEU A 390 -2.80 14.72 3.25
CA LEU A 390 -3.45 15.79 4.00
C LEU A 390 -3.02 17.22 3.58
N SER A 391 -2.15 17.41 2.59
CA SER A 391 -2.01 18.69 1.88
C SER A 391 -3.05 18.88 0.78
N GLN A 392 -3.41 17.83 0.03
CA GLN A 392 -4.54 17.84 -0.92
C GLN A 392 -5.85 18.12 -0.19
N ASP A 393 -6.10 17.39 0.91
CA ASP A 393 -7.28 17.59 1.77
C ASP A 393 -7.45 19.07 2.17
N THR A 394 -6.36 19.84 2.27
CA THR A 394 -6.38 21.27 2.66
C THR A 394 -6.57 22.29 1.52
N LEU A 395 -6.81 21.86 0.27
CA LEU A 395 -7.12 22.79 -0.84
C LEU A 395 -8.55 23.35 -0.80
N GLY A 396 -9.51 22.60 -0.29
CA GLY A 396 -10.93 22.90 -0.47
C GLY A 396 -11.46 22.41 -1.82
N ILE A 397 -12.57 22.97 -2.30
CA ILE A 397 -13.35 22.40 -3.42
C ILE A 397 -12.58 22.35 -4.76
N GLY A 398 -12.55 21.16 -5.36
CA GLY A 398 -11.94 20.85 -6.65
C GLY A 398 -12.84 21.15 -7.85
N SER A 399 -12.58 20.54 -9.00
CA SER A 399 -13.35 20.75 -10.23
C SER A 399 -14.64 19.90 -10.28
N TYR A 400 -14.58 18.65 -9.79
CA TYR A 400 -15.74 17.76 -9.69
C TYR A 400 -16.83 18.36 -8.80
N ASP A 401 -16.48 18.87 -7.62
CA ASP A 401 -17.44 19.44 -6.66
C ASP A 401 -18.25 20.58 -7.30
N LYS A 402 -17.57 21.42 -8.10
CA LYS A 402 -18.18 22.55 -8.82
C LYS A 402 -19.09 22.07 -9.95
N ALA A 403 -18.73 21.00 -10.66
CA ALA A 403 -19.58 20.39 -11.68
C ALA A 403 -20.80 19.70 -11.07
N ALA A 404 -20.62 18.95 -9.99
CA ALA A 404 -21.68 18.25 -9.26
C ALA A 404 -22.72 19.23 -8.67
N MET A 405 -22.29 20.39 -8.14
CA MET A 405 -23.21 21.45 -7.70
C MET A 405 -24.04 22.05 -8.85
N ARG A 406 -23.43 22.32 -10.02
CA ARG A 406 -24.16 22.80 -11.21
C ARG A 406 -25.14 21.75 -11.74
N PHE A 407 -24.75 20.47 -11.70
CA PHE A 407 -25.61 19.36 -12.10
C PHE A 407 -26.83 19.22 -11.16
N GLY A 408 -26.59 19.05 -9.86
CA GLY A 408 -27.65 18.79 -8.88
C GLY A 408 -28.62 19.94 -8.65
N TYR A 409 -28.14 21.18 -8.54
CA TYR A 409 -28.98 22.35 -8.24
C TYR A 409 -29.32 23.19 -9.47
N GLY A 410 -28.41 23.28 -10.44
CA GLY A 410 -28.63 24.05 -11.66
C GLY A 410 -29.39 23.29 -12.75
N ASN A 411 -29.43 21.95 -12.71
CA ASN A 411 -29.77 21.11 -13.86
C ASN A 411 -28.93 21.51 -15.10
N VAL A 412 -27.63 21.72 -14.88
CA VAL A 412 -26.65 22.23 -15.84
C VAL A 412 -25.44 21.31 -15.88
N VAL A 413 -24.92 21.05 -17.08
CA VAL A 413 -23.68 20.31 -17.32
C VAL A 413 -22.60 21.22 -17.89
N ASP A 414 -21.36 20.91 -17.55
CA ASP A 414 -20.19 21.59 -18.11
C ASP A 414 -19.83 20.93 -19.45
N VAL A 415 -19.68 21.74 -20.50
CA VAL A 415 -19.25 21.32 -21.84
C VAL A 415 -18.03 22.15 -22.24
N ASP A 416 -17.01 21.52 -22.80
CA ASP A 416 -15.85 22.25 -23.34
C ASP A 416 -16.20 22.83 -24.72
N VAL A 417 -15.84 24.10 -24.97
CA VAL A 417 -16.20 24.80 -26.22
C VAL A 417 -15.62 24.14 -27.48
N ASP A 418 -14.44 23.50 -27.38
CA ASP A 418 -13.73 22.91 -28.53
C ASP A 418 -13.99 21.39 -28.71
N ALA A 419 -14.57 20.74 -27.69
CA ALA A 419 -14.77 19.28 -27.65
C ALA A 419 -15.97 18.83 -28.49
N LYS A 420 -15.98 19.14 -29.79
CA LYS A 420 -17.05 18.74 -30.71
C LYS A 420 -17.09 17.21 -30.88
N GLN A 421 -18.29 16.64 -30.93
CA GLN A 421 -18.58 15.19 -30.98
C GLN A 421 -17.70 14.41 -31.99
N ASP A 422 -17.43 14.98 -33.17
CA ASP A 422 -16.63 14.34 -34.20
C ASP A 422 -15.12 14.64 -34.14
N SER A 423 -14.69 15.56 -33.28
CA SER A 423 -13.27 15.90 -33.07
C SER A 423 -12.54 14.83 -32.26
N PRO A 424 -11.20 14.75 -32.33
CA PRO A 424 -10.42 13.81 -31.51
C PRO A 424 -10.65 13.99 -30.00
N LYS A 425 -10.84 15.23 -29.52
CA LYS A 425 -11.10 15.54 -28.11
C LYS A 425 -12.52 15.15 -27.70
N GLY A 426 -13.53 15.47 -28.51
CA GLY A 426 -14.91 15.05 -28.22
C GLY A 426 -15.07 13.52 -28.20
N LYS A 427 -14.43 12.81 -29.14
CA LYS A 427 -14.38 11.33 -29.13
C LYS A 427 -13.69 10.81 -27.87
N ALA A 428 -12.48 11.28 -27.57
CA ALA A 428 -11.74 10.90 -26.35
C ALA A 428 -12.53 11.12 -25.06
N TYR A 429 -13.37 12.16 -24.99
CA TYR A 429 -14.25 12.44 -23.86
C TYR A 429 -15.46 11.48 -23.82
N LEU A 430 -16.14 11.25 -24.95
CA LEU A 430 -17.27 10.31 -25.03
C LEU A 430 -16.91 8.90 -24.54
N GLU A 431 -15.73 8.41 -24.91
CA GLU A 431 -15.27 7.05 -24.57
C GLU A 431 -15.16 6.79 -23.05
N VAL A 432 -14.95 7.84 -22.24
CA VAL A 432 -14.74 7.74 -20.79
C VAL A 432 -15.90 8.29 -19.94
N LEU A 433 -16.97 8.81 -20.54
CA LEU A 433 -18.16 9.25 -19.78
C LEU A 433 -18.84 8.10 -19.02
N ASP A 434 -19.55 8.46 -17.94
CA ASP A 434 -20.37 7.57 -17.10
C ASP A 434 -19.60 6.40 -16.46
N GLY A 435 -18.40 6.63 -15.90
CA GLY A 435 -17.71 5.68 -15.04
C GLY A 435 -16.23 5.98 -14.79
N PHE A 436 -15.61 5.22 -13.88
CA PHE A 436 -14.18 5.34 -13.53
C PHE A 436 -13.25 4.44 -14.39
N GLY A 437 -13.77 3.37 -14.98
CA GLY A 437 -13.06 2.53 -15.96
C GLY A 437 -12.93 1.03 -15.65
N GLY A 438 -13.54 0.57 -14.56
CA GLY A 438 -13.38 -0.81 -14.09
C GLY A 438 -12.01 -1.03 -13.42
N PRO A 439 -11.41 -2.23 -13.45
CA PRO A 439 -10.33 -2.60 -12.54
C PRO A 439 -9.09 -1.72 -12.63
N THR A 440 -8.74 -1.16 -13.79
CA THR A 440 -7.50 -0.39 -14.02
C THR A 440 -7.75 1.09 -14.35
N GLY A 441 -9.00 1.56 -14.30
CA GLY A 441 -9.39 2.87 -14.84
C GLY A 441 -9.34 2.98 -16.37
N TYR A 442 -9.66 4.18 -16.89
CA TYR A 442 -9.44 4.58 -18.29
C TYR A 442 -8.58 5.85 -18.39
N MET A 443 -7.54 5.79 -19.22
CA MET A 443 -6.87 6.98 -19.74
C MET A 443 -7.72 7.62 -20.85
N VAL A 444 -8.01 8.93 -20.70
CA VAL A 444 -8.79 9.73 -21.67
C VAL A 444 -8.17 9.61 -23.07
N GLY A 445 -9.00 9.23 -24.06
CA GLY A 445 -8.57 9.06 -25.46
C GLY A 445 -7.45 8.05 -25.70
N GLY A 446 -7.17 7.14 -24.75
CA GLY A 446 -6.10 6.17 -24.87
C GLY A 446 -4.69 6.77 -24.92
N VAL A 447 -4.48 7.95 -24.33
CA VAL A 447 -3.13 8.54 -24.17
C VAL A 447 -2.76 8.70 -22.69
N HIS A 448 -1.50 8.45 -22.37
CA HIS A 448 -0.96 8.61 -21.01
C HIS A 448 -1.14 10.06 -20.51
N TYR A 449 -1.45 10.22 -19.22
CA TYR A 449 -1.85 11.51 -18.62
C TYR A 449 -0.87 12.65 -18.92
N SER A 450 0.45 12.38 -18.99
CA SER A 450 1.48 13.40 -19.26
C SER A 450 1.31 14.13 -20.61
N GLN A 451 0.47 13.62 -21.51
CA GLN A 451 0.11 14.27 -22.78
C GLN A 451 -1.09 15.23 -22.66
N TYR A 452 -1.86 15.24 -21.57
CA TYR A 452 -3.16 15.94 -21.49
C TYR A 452 -3.06 17.45 -21.72
N GLN A 453 -1.99 18.12 -21.26
CA GLN A 453 -1.81 19.54 -21.57
C GLN A 453 -1.62 19.81 -23.07
N GLU A 454 -0.93 18.94 -23.82
CA GLU A 454 -0.77 19.11 -25.27
C GLU A 454 -2.01 18.65 -26.06
N LYS A 455 -2.69 17.60 -25.59
CA LYS A 455 -3.83 17.00 -26.29
C LYS A 455 -5.15 17.74 -26.06
N TYR A 456 -5.34 18.29 -24.86
CA TYR A 456 -6.63 18.82 -24.39
C TYR A 456 -6.58 20.26 -23.85
N ASN A 457 -5.37 20.83 -23.69
CA ASN A 457 -5.11 22.17 -23.14
C ASN A 457 -5.71 22.41 -21.73
N ALA A 458 -5.36 21.54 -20.78
CA ALA A 458 -5.83 21.60 -19.39
C ALA A 458 -5.58 22.94 -18.67
N LEU A 459 -4.56 23.72 -19.07
CA LEU A 459 -4.30 25.07 -18.57
C LEU A 459 -5.22 26.16 -19.15
N GLY A 460 -5.79 25.94 -20.34
CA GLY A 460 -6.54 26.95 -21.09
C GLY A 460 -5.69 28.15 -21.49
N ARG A 461 -5.99 29.32 -20.89
CA ARG A 461 -5.32 30.60 -21.13
C ARG A 461 -4.62 31.05 -19.84
N CYS A 462 -3.29 31.17 -19.89
CA CYS A 462 -2.48 31.68 -18.78
C CYS A 462 -2.14 33.16 -18.96
N THR A 463 -2.50 34.00 -17.98
CA THR A 463 -2.00 35.38 -17.89
C THR A 463 -0.69 35.41 -17.10
N ALA A 464 0.37 35.94 -17.71
CA ALA A 464 1.69 36.00 -17.10
C ALA A 464 1.83 37.18 -16.12
N GLU A 465 1.99 36.88 -14.83
CA GLU A 465 2.59 37.81 -13.88
C GLU A 465 4.10 37.57 -13.83
N SER A 466 4.89 38.64 -13.68
CA SER A 466 6.35 38.60 -13.87
C SER A 466 7.08 37.77 -12.81
N GLY A 467 7.58 36.60 -13.19
CA GLY A 467 8.34 35.72 -12.30
C GLY A 467 9.01 34.53 -13.02
N ALA A 468 9.83 33.80 -12.28
CA ALA A 468 10.36 32.49 -12.67
C ALA A 468 9.56 31.32 -12.09
N ASP A 469 8.75 31.57 -11.06
CA ASP A 469 7.81 30.62 -10.45
C ASP A 469 6.61 30.40 -11.40
N PRO A 470 6.28 29.15 -11.80
CA PRO A 470 5.10 28.88 -12.60
C PRO A 470 3.79 29.34 -11.95
N LEU A 471 3.71 29.32 -10.62
CA LEU A 471 2.49 29.62 -9.85
C LEU A 471 2.19 31.13 -9.72
N SER A 472 3.06 32.03 -10.23
CA SER A 472 2.72 33.45 -10.33
C SER A 472 1.71 33.73 -11.46
N ALA A 473 1.68 32.89 -12.49
CA ALA A 473 0.70 33.00 -13.56
C ALA A 473 -0.69 32.52 -13.09
N LYS A 474 -1.75 33.13 -13.63
CA LYS A 474 -3.12 32.68 -13.44
C LYS A 474 -3.61 32.02 -14.72
N CYS A 475 -3.92 30.73 -14.66
CA CYS A 475 -4.41 29.96 -15.80
C CYS A 475 -5.91 29.66 -15.64
N SER A 476 -6.67 29.71 -16.74
CA SER A 476 -8.14 29.58 -16.69
C SER A 476 -8.64 28.18 -16.38
N GLY A 477 -7.83 27.15 -16.64
CA GLY A 477 -8.36 25.80 -16.88
C GLY A 477 -9.06 25.72 -18.24
N PHE A 478 -9.70 24.59 -18.54
CA PHE A 478 -10.50 24.39 -19.76
C PHE A 478 -11.49 25.54 -20.05
N GLU A 479 -11.72 25.84 -21.32
CA GLU A 479 -12.66 26.89 -21.73
C GLU A 479 -14.09 26.30 -21.76
N MET A 480 -14.74 26.37 -20.59
CA MET A 480 -16.02 25.72 -20.32
C MET A 480 -17.22 26.62 -20.61
N ASP A 481 -18.29 26.02 -21.11
CA ASP A 481 -19.64 26.58 -21.15
C ASP A 481 -20.61 25.70 -20.35
N HIS A 482 -21.79 26.24 -20.03
CA HIS A 482 -22.74 25.66 -19.07
C HIS A 482 -24.12 25.49 -19.72
N VAL A 483 -24.46 24.26 -20.10
CA VAL A 483 -25.69 23.94 -20.86
C VAL A 483 -26.71 23.23 -19.96
N SER A 484 -28.01 23.47 -20.15
CA SER A 484 -29.03 22.77 -19.37
C SER A 484 -29.10 21.29 -19.74
N LEU A 485 -29.17 20.42 -18.73
CA LEU A 485 -29.21 18.97 -18.83
C LEU A 485 -30.31 18.46 -19.78
N ARG A 486 -31.46 19.15 -19.82
CA ARG A 486 -32.60 18.81 -20.68
C ARG A 486 -32.32 18.99 -22.18
N ASP A 487 -31.36 19.86 -22.53
CA ASP A 487 -31.03 20.22 -23.91
C ASP A 487 -29.93 19.26 -24.46
N MET A 488 -29.41 18.36 -23.62
CA MET A 488 -28.38 17.37 -23.96
C MET A 488 -28.99 16.07 -24.52
N LYS A 489 -28.39 15.55 -25.60
CA LYS A 489 -28.70 14.22 -26.16
C LYS A 489 -27.75 13.14 -25.63
N SER A 490 -28.27 11.95 -25.37
CA SER A 490 -27.46 10.74 -25.18
C SER A 490 -26.98 10.20 -26.54
N VAL A 491 -25.75 9.68 -26.61
CA VAL A 491 -25.14 9.19 -27.87
C VAL A 491 -24.32 7.91 -27.65
N PRO A 492 -24.06 7.09 -28.68
CA PRO A 492 -23.13 5.96 -28.57
C PRO A 492 -21.69 6.42 -28.30
N LYS A 493 -20.99 5.79 -27.35
CA LYS A 493 -19.56 6.05 -27.05
C LYS A 493 -18.66 5.71 -28.23
N PHE A 494 -18.88 4.54 -28.83
CA PHE A 494 -18.04 3.96 -29.90
C PHE A 494 -18.81 3.73 -31.21
N GLY A 495 -19.84 4.54 -31.47
CA GLY A 495 -20.71 4.39 -32.64
C GLY A 495 -21.85 3.37 -32.48
N GLY A 496 -22.79 3.39 -33.44
CA GLY A 496 -24.07 2.71 -33.32
C GLY A 496 -24.01 1.17 -33.31
N ASP A 497 -23.04 0.56 -33.99
CA ASP A 497 -22.93 -0.89 -34.06
C ASP A 497 -22.32 -1.51 -32.79
N VAL A 498 -21.43 -0.79 -32.11
CA VAL A 498 -20.98 -1.16 -30.76
C VAL A 498 -22.13 -1.07 -29.76
N LEU A 499 -22.98 -0.04 -29.84
CA LEU A 499 -24.15 0.09 -28.96
C LEU A 499 -25.20 -1.03 -29.18
N LYS A 500 -25.36 -1.54 -30.40
CA LYS A 500 -26.20 -2.73 -30.68
C LYS A 500 -25.64 -4.00 -30.02
N ALA A 501 -24.32 -4.11 -29.91
CA ALA A 501 -23.65 -5.24 -29.29
C ALA A 501 -23.59 -5.14 -27.75
N ASP A 502 -23.49 -3.93 -27.20
CA ASP A 502 -23.49 -3.68 -25.76
C ASP A 502 -24.16 -2.35 -25.37
N PRO A 503 -25.40 -2.38 -24.83
CA PRO A 503 -26.13 -1.18 -24.41
C PRO A 503 -25.42 -0.32 -23.34
N SER A 504 -24.44 -0.87 -22.61
CA SER A 504 -23.62 -0.12 -21.64
C SER A 504 -22.75 0.96 -22.29
N THR A 505 -22.54 0.90 -23.61
CA THR A 505 -21.76 1.89 -24.37
C THR A 505 -22.59 3.10 -24.80
N MET A 506 -23.73 3.37 -24.16
CA MET A 506 -24.41 4.66 -24.24
C MET A 506 -23.67 5.68 -23.36
N ALA A 507 -23.40 6.88 -23.88
CA ALA A 507 -23.05 8.05 -23.10
C ALA A 507 -24.31 8.88 -22.85
N ASN A 508 -24.65 9.10 -21.59
CA ASN A 508 -25.90 9.73 -21.18
C ASN A 508 -25.75 11.25 -21.09
N PHE A 509 -26.72 11.99 -21.62
CA PHE A 509 -26.73 13.47 -21.61
C PHE A 509 -25.40 14.09 -22.08
N ALA A 510 -24.83 13.49 -23.12
CA ALA A 510 -23.41 13.55 -23.42
C ALA A 510 -23.01 14.59 -24.46
N VAL A 511 -23.96 15.08 -25.28
CA VAL A 511 -23.67 16.08 -26.33
C VAL A 511 -24.77 17.15 -26.38
N ASP A 512 -24.40 18.41 -26.58
CA ASP A 512 -25.33 19.55 -26.66
C ASP A 512 -25.89 19.82 -28.09
N PRO A 513 -26.83 20.76 -28.28
CA PRO A 513 -27.35 21.14 -29.60
C PRO A 513 -26.30 21.72 -30.56
N GLN A 514 -25.21 22.30 -30.02
CA GLN A 514 -24.06 22.84 -30.74
C GLN A 514 -23.00 21.76 -31.04
N GLY A 515 -23.27 20.49 -30.72
CA GLY A 515 -22.39 19.35 -30.95
C GLY A 515 -21.18 19.25 -30.02
N ARG A 516 -21.13 19.99 -28.90
CA ARG A 516 -20.07 19.88 -27.87
C ARG A 516 -20.36 18.72 -26.94
N VAL A 517 -19.31 18.04 -26.50
CA VAL A 517 -19.36 16.91 -25.57
C VAL A 517 -19.30 17.43 -24.12
N ARG A 518 -20.12 16.82 -23.25
CA ARG A 518 -20.06 17.01 -21.79
C ARG A 518 -18.66 16.65 -21.29
N HIS A 519 -18.06 17.52 -20.49
CA HIS A 519 -16.74 17.28 -19.94
C HIS A 519 -16.75 16.06 -19.00
N PRO A 520 -15.80 15.12 -19.14
CA PRO A 520 -15.77 13.92 -18.31
C PRO A 520 -15.18 14.22 -16.93
N TYR A 521 -15.83 13.69 -15.91
CA TYR A 521 -15.30 13.61 -14.54
C TYR A 521 -15.40 12.15 -14.09
N MET A 522 -14.40 11.67 -13.36
CA MET A 522 -14.51 10.35 -12.72
C MET A 522 -15.38 10.43 -11.45
N PHE A 523 -16.07 9.33 -11.17
CA PHE A 523 -16.85 9.18 -9.94
C PHE A 523 -16.76 7.74 -9.41
N GLY A 524 -16.40 7.59 -8.13
CA GLY A 524 -16.41 6.33 -7.40
C GLY A 524 -16.56 6.54 -5.90
N THR A 525 -17.60 5.94 -5.29
CA THR A 525 -18.00 6.23 -3.91
C THR A 525 -17.91 5.01 -2.97
N ASP A 526 -18.34 5.16 -1.71
CA ASP A 526 -18.22 4.18 -0.61
C ASP A 526 -18.62 2.75 -0.94
N THR A 527 -19.58 2.55 -1.84
CA THR A 527 -20.04 1.22 -2.26
C THR A 527 -18.98 0.44 -3.04
N TRP A 528 -18.01 1.14 -3.64
CA TRP A 528 -16.96 0.63 -4.53
C TRP A 528 -15.55 0.71 -3.92
N ALA A 529 -15.39 1.45 -2.81
CA ALA A 529 -14.11 1.85 -2.26
C ALA A 529 -13.41 0.77 -1.41
N ASP A 530 -12.07 0.74 -1.49
CA ASP A 530 -11.19 -0.28 -0.87
C ASP A 530 -11.42 -1.72 -1.37
N GLU A 531 -11.95 -1.83 -2.59
CA GLU A 531 -12.11 -3.09 -3.31
C GLU A 531 -10.90 -3.39 -4.19
N THR A 532 -11.09 -3.89 -5.42
CA THR A 532 -9.99 -4.30 -6.31
C THR A 532 -10.02 -3.53 -7.64
N ASN A 533 -10.40 -2.26 -7.61
CA ASN A 533 -10.25 -1.33 -8.73
C ASN A 533 -9.19 -0.30 -8.36
N SER A 534 -8.21 -0.06 -9.24
CA SER A 534 -7.12 0.88 -8.98
C SER A 534 -7.59 2.29 -8.68
N THR A 535 -8.69 2.74 -9.27
CA THR A 535 -9.13 4.15 -9.23
C THR A 535 -10.11 4.47 -8.11
N VAL A 536 -10.37 3.56 -7.16
CA VAL A 536 -11.38 3.78 -6.10
C VAL A 536 -10.86 3.26 -4.75
N PHE A 537 -9.79 3.89 -4.26
CA PHE A 537 -9.18 3.59 -2.98
C PHE A 537 -9.38 4.74 -1.98
N ARG A 538 -9.24 4.43 -0.69
CA ARG A 538 -9.07 5.46 0.33
C ARG A 538 -7.59 5.53 0.68
N PHE A 539 -7.08 6.75 0.81
CA PHE A 539 -5.71 7.06 1.19
C PHE A 539 -4.66 6.68 0.14
N ASP A 540 -4.90 7.06 -1.11
CA ASP A 540 -3.97 6.98 -2.24
C ASP A 540 -3.98 8.27 -3.08
N ALA A 541 -2.88 8.55 -3.77
CA ALA A 541 -2.78 9.63 -4.74
C ALA A 541 -1.84 9.28 -5.90
N GLY A 542 -2.22 9.60 -7.13
CA GLY A 542 -1.35 9.43 -8.30
C GLY A 542 -2.11 9.51 -9.62
N ALA A 543 -1.55 10.24 -10.60
CA ALA A 543 -2.14 10.39 -11.94
C ALA A 543 -2.15 9.10 -12.79
N ASP A 544 -1.50 8.04 -12.30
CA ASP A 544 -1.63 6.68 -12.79
C ASP A 544 -1.32 5.66 -11.68
N ALA A 545 -1.44 4.37 -12.00
CA ALA A 545 -1.15 3.28 -11.07
C ALA A 545 0.34 3.17 -10.67
N TYR A 546 1.27 3.74 -11.45
CA TYR A 546 2.67 3.82 -11.04
C TYR A 546 2.80 4.83 -9.90
N GLU A 547 2.25 6.03 -10.02
CA GLU A 547 2.27 7.02 -8.95
C GLU A 547 1.51 6.56 -7.70
N GLN A 548 0.33 5.93 -7.84
CA GLN A 548 -0.42 5.37 -6.71
C GLN A 548 0.37 4.33 -5.90
N LEU A 549 0.91 3.30 -6.57
CA LEU A 549 1.71 2.25 -5.91
C LEU A 549 2.91 2.85 -5.17
N ASN A 550 3.53 3.85 -5.77
CA ASN A 550 4.70 4.52 -5.25
C ASN A 550 4.38 5.47 -4.08
N TYR A 551 3.27 6.20 -4.12
CA TYR A 551 2.74 6.96 -2.99
C TYR A 551 2.40 6.04 -1.79
N LEU A 552 1.82 4.86 -2.05
CA LEU A 552 1.50 3.88 -1.00
C LEU A 552 2.77 3.29 -0.35
N ILE A 553 3.81 3.04 -1.15
CA ILE A 553 5.16 2.63 -0.67
C ILE A 553 5.81 3.77 0.11
N GLY A 554 5.85 4.99 -0.44
CA GLY A 554 6.41 6.19 0.20
C GLY A 554 5.77 6.45 1.56
N SER A 555 4.43 6.43 1.62
CA SER A 555 3.65 6.53 2.85
C SER A 555 4.07 5.47 3.88
N TYR A 556 4.13 4.19 3.51
CA TYR A 556 4.53 3.13 4.45
C TYR A 556 5.95 3.34 4.99
N GLU A 557 6.90 3.80 4.16
CA GLU A 557 8.30 3.99 4.56
C GLU A 557 8.49 5.26 5.40
N HIS A 558 8.02 6.42 4.94
CA HIS A 558 8.13 7.69 5.65
C HIS A 558 7.48 7.66 7.04
N TYR A 559 6.34 6.96 7.19
CA TYR A 559 5.57 7.03 8.41
C TYR A 559 6.04 6.12 9.54
N TYR A 560 7.07 5.30 9.37
CA TYR A 560 7.55 4.41 10.43
C TYR A 560 7.85 5.15 11.76
N PRO A 561 8.61 6.27 11.82
CA PRO A 561 8.86 7.01 13.06
C PRO A 561 7.60 7.57 13.73
N PHE A 562 6.55 7.85 12.95
CA PHE A 562 5.32 8.51 13.42
C PHE A 562 4.15 7.54 13.64
N THR A 563 4.24 6.30 13.18
CA THR A 563 3.20 5.28 13.35
C THR A 563 3.59 4.22 14.37
N HIS A 564 4.88 3.88 14.49
CA HIS A 564 5.37 2.78 15.32
C HIS A 564 6.03 3.20 16.64
N PHE A 565 6.02 4.50 16.99
CA PHE A 565 6.57 5.01 18.27
C PHE A 565 5.55 5.88 19.01
N ARG A 566 5.59 5.90 20.34
CA ARG A 566 4.54 6.53 21.16
C ARG A 566 4.34 8.02 20.88
N LEU A 567 5.40 8.79 20.69
CA LEU A 567 5.35 10.27 20.55
C LEU A 567 4.54 10.95 21.67
N ASN A 568 4.64 10.43 22.90
CA ASN A 568 3.84 10.82 24.06
C ASN A 568 2.30 10.82 23.82
N ARG A 569 1.81 10.07 22.82
CA ARG A 569 0.38 9.88 22.55
C ARG A 569 -0.19 8.85 23.53
N VAL A 570 -1.15 9.27 24.35
CA VAL A 570 -1.89 8.38 25.27
C VAL A 570 -2.76 7.34 24.55
N THR A 571 -2.97 7.50 23.23
CA THR A 571 -3.76 6.59 22.38
C THR A 571 -2.89 5.64 21.54
N PHE A 572 -1.58 5.56 21.83
CA PHE A 572 -0.67 4.68 21.10
C PHE A 572 -0.87 3.21 21.47
N SER A 573 -0.85 2.32 20.48
CA SER A 573 -0.88 0.86 20.64
C SER A 573 -0.42 0.18 19.35
N THR A 574 0.01 -1.07 19.43
CA THR A 574 0.32 -1.90 18.25
C THR A 574 -0.85 -1.97 17.27
N SER A 575 -2.08 -2.12 17.77
CA SER A 575 -3.31 -2.11 16.95
C SER A 575 -3.47 -0.82 16.12
N ALA A 576 -3.06 0.34 16.66
CA ALA A 576 -3.08 1.60 15.91
C ALA A 576 -1.94 1.68 14.86
N ALA A 577 -0.79 1.05 15.13
CA ALA A 577 0.35 1.02 14.21
C ALA A 577 0.13 0.05 13.04
N GLU A 578 -0.30 -1.19 13.31
CA GLU A 578 -0.60 -2.20 12.27
C GLU A 578 -1.75 -1.75 11.37
N GLY A 579 -2.77 -1.09 11.93
CA GLY A 579 -3.84 -0.48 11.14
C GLY A 579 -3.34 0.67 10.25
N ARG A 580 -2.20 1.31 10.55
CA ARG A 580 -1.56 2.30 9.65
C ARG A 580 -0.81 1.60 8.51
N ALA A 581 -0.08 0.53 8.78
CA ALA A 581 0.56 -0.29 7.75
C ALA A 581 -0.46 -0.94 6.79
N LEU A 582 -1.56 -1.48 7.33
CA LEU A 582 -2.63 -2.12 6.56
C LEU A 582 -3.28 -1.18 5.53
N ARG A 583 -3.35 0.13 5.81
CA ARG A 583 -3.85 1.15 4.87
C ARG A 583 -2.95 1.37 3.65
N SER A 584 -1.65 1.12 3.74
CA SER A 584 -0.77 1.14 2.57
C SER A 584 -0.77 -0.22 1.85
N LEU A 585 -0.74 -1.32 2.61
CA LEU A 585 -0.60 -2.67 2.06
C LEU A 585 -1.86 -3.18 1.35
N ARG A 586 -3.06 -2.83 1.84
CA ARG A 586 -4.34 -3.32 1.29
C ARG A 586 -4.67 -2.70 -0.10
N PRO A 587 -4.60 -1.36 -0.32
CA PRO A 587 -4.76 -0.77 -1.65
C PRO A 587 -3.70 -1.23 -2.64
N LEU A 588 -2.43 -1.30 -2.21
CA LEU A 588 -1.31 -1.78 -3.02
C LEU A 588 -1.60 -3.20 -3.55
N LYS A 589 -2.02 -4.13 -2.67
CA LYS A 589 -2.48 -5.47 -3.06
C LYS A 589 -3.64 -5.42 -4.06
N GLY A 590 -4.58 -4.49 -3.89
CA GLY A 590 -5.71 -4.29 -4.79
C GLY A 590 -5.30 -3.86 -6.21
N ILE A 591 -4.35 -2.92 -6.34
CA ILE A 591 -3.80 -2.48 -7.64
C ILE A 591 -3.09 -3.65 -8.35
N ILE A 592 -2.33 -4.48 -7.62
CA ILE A 592 -1.65 -5.66 -8.20
C ILE A 592 -2.65 -6.70 -8.68
N LYS A 593 -3.76 -6.91 -7.96
CA LYS A 593 -4.84 -7.80 -8.42
C LYS A 593 -5.58 -7.23 -9.63
N ALA A 594 -5.83 -5.93 -9.68
CA ALA A 594 -6.37 -5.26 -10.87
C ALA A 594 -5.50 -5.49 -12.11
N PHE A 595 -4.18 -5.38 -11.97
CA PHE A 595 -3.23 -5.72 -13.03
C PHE A 595 -3.30 -7.19 -13.42
N ALA A 596 -3.26 -8.12 -12.45
CA ALA A 596 -3.31 -9.56 -12.68
C ALA A 596 -4.59 -10.02 -13.40
N LEU A 597 -5.72 -9.33 -13.15
CA LEU A 597 -6.97 -9.55 -13.87
C LEU A 597 -6.90 -9.00 -15.31
N ASP A 598 -6.54 -7.74 -15.51
CA ASP A 598 -6.57 -7.16 -16.86
C ASP A 598 -5.47 -7.73 -17.78
N ALA A 599 -4.33 -8.12 -17.21
CA ALA A 599 -3.28 -8.83 -17.96
C ALA A 599 -3.70 -10.24 -18.41
N GLN A 600 -4.82 -10.78 -17.90
CA GLN A 600 -5.53 -11.93 -18.49
C GLN A 600 -6.60 -11.51 -19.51
N LEU A 601 -7.36 -10.45 -19.22
CA LEU A 601 -8.47 -10.00 -20.06
C LEU A 601 -8.05 -9.21 -21.32
N SER A 602 -6.78 -8.81 -21.41
CA SER A 602 -6.21 -8.05 -22.51
C SER A 602 -5.07 -8.81 -23.22
N PRO A 603 -4.75 -8.47 -24.49
CA PRO A 603 -3.60 -9.01 -25.21
C PRO A 603 -2.26 -8.72 -24.51
N PRO A 604 -1.22 -9.56 -24.66
CA PRO A 604 0.09 -9.33 -24.03
C PRO A 604 0.75 -7.99 -24.41
N GLU A 605 0.50 -7.46 -25.62
CA GLU A 605 1.05 -6.18 -26.08
C GLU A 605 0.56 -4.95 -25.27
N ASP A 606 -0.65 -4.98 -24.70
CA ASP A 606 -1.19 -3.89 -23.85
C ASP A 606 -0.29 -3.63 -22.61
N ARG A 607 0.57 -4.59 -22.22
CA ARG A 607 1.60 -4.44 -21.15
C ARG A 607 2.71 -3.45 -21.50
N SER A 608 2.96 -3.23 -22.79
CA SER A 608 3.97 -2.27 -23.26
C SER A 608 3.41 -0.87 -23.51
N ASP A 609 2.10 -0.69 -23.41
CA ASP A 609 1.43 0.59 -23.68
C ASP A 609 1.41 1.49 -22.42
N PRO A 610 2.04 2.70 -22.47
CA PRO A 610 2.02 3.67 -21.36
C PRO A 610 0.61 4.17 -21.00
N ALA A 611 -0.36 4.09 -21.92
CA ALA A 611 -1.74 4.46 -21.63
C ALA A 611 -2.59 3.30 -21.06
N ARG A 612 -1.98 2.12 -20.81
CA ARG A 612 -2.67 0.92 -20.34
C ARG A 612 -1.95 0.25 -19.17
N LEU A 613 -1.19 -0.81 -19.42
CA LEU A 613 -0.66 -1.69 -18.38
C LEU A 613 0.83 -1.47 -18.09
N LEU A 614 1.55 -0.65 -18.87
CA LEU A 614 2.95 -0.33 -18.55
C LEU A 614 3.14 0.34 -17.17
N PRO A 615 2.28 1.28 -16.70
CA PRO A 615 2.36 1.80 -15.32
C PRO A 615 2.27 0.68 -14.28
N PHE A 616 1.37 -0.29 -14.50
CA PHE A 616 1.17 -1.44 -13.62
C PHE A 616 2.32 -2.46 -13.70
N VAL A 617 2.95 -2.65 -14.88
CA VAL A 617 4.17 -3.47 -15.01
C VAL A 617 5.31 -2.86 -14.20
N VAL A 618 5.59 -1.57 -14.40
CA VAL A 618 6.73 -0.90 -13.76
C VAL A 618 6.50 -0.82 -12.26
N GLY A 619 5.37 -0.26 -11.81
CA GLY A 619 5.06 -0.14 -10.38
C GLY A 619 4.80 -1.48 -9.69
N GLY A 620 4.31 -2.49 -10.43
CA GLY A 620 4.11 -3.84 -9.93
C GLY A 620 5.42 -4.55 -9.59
N SER A 621 6.49 -4.29 -10.36
CA SER A 621 7.84 -4.71 -9.97
C SER A 621 8.29 -4.01 -8.68
N ASP A 622 8.08 -2.70 -8.53
CA ASP A 622 8.44 -1.99 -7.29
C ASP A 622 7.65 -2.51 -6.07
N ALA A 623 6.38 -2.85 -6.27
CA ALA A 623 5.53 -3.49 -5.26
C ALA A 623 6.01 -4.91 -4.89
N MET A 624 6.49 -5.71 -5.85
CA MET A 624 7.08 -7.03 -5.59
C MET A 624 8.40 -6.92 -4.81
N ALA A 625 9.28 -5.99 -5.20
CA ALA A 625 10.49 -5.67 -4.46
C ALA A 625 10.17 -5.21 -3.03
N PHE A 626 9.14 -4.38 -2.87
CA PHE A 626 8.68 -3.85 -1.60
C PHE A 626 8.11 -4.94 -0.67
N MET A 627 7.28 -5.87 -1.17
CA MET A 627 6.78 -6.99 -0.36
C MET A 627 7.92 -7.87 0.16
N ALA A 628 8.94 -8.14 -0.66
CA ALA A 628 10.16 -8.81 -0.21
C ALA A 628 10.93 -7.98 0.84
N ARG A 629 11.06 -6.66 0.63
CA ARG A 629 11.70 -5.70 1.56
C ARG A 629 11.00 -5.60 2.92
N VAL A 630 9.68 -5.80 2.99
CA VAL A 630 8.96 -5.86 4.27
C VAL A 630 9.29 -7.17 4.98
N LEU A 631 9.16 -8.31 4.29
CA LEU A 631 9.44 -9.64 4.86
C LEU A 631 10.87 -9.78 5.41
N THR A 632 11.88 -9.37 4.65
CA THR A 632 13.29 -9.61 5.00
C THR A 632 13.96 -8.47 5.76
N ARG A 633 13.18 -7.49 6.25
CA ARG A 633 13.74 -6.29 6.92
C ARG A 633 14.51 -6.64 8.20
N PRO A 634 15.72 -6.08 8.42
CA PRO A 634 16.49 -6.26 9.64
C PRO A 634 16.04 -5.28 10.74
N GLU A 635 16.48 -5.50 11.98
CA GLU A 635 16.28 -4.53 13.06
C GLU A 635 17.29 -3.37 13.01
N PRO A 636 16.93 -2.16 13.47
CA PRO A 636 17.87 -1.07 13.69
C PRO A 636 18.87 -1.35 14.81
N GLY A 637 19.94 -0.55 14.85
CA GLY A 637 20.96 -0.57 15.90
C GLY A 637 22.35 -0.99 15.39
N PRO A 638 23.30 -1.26 16.30
CA PRO A 638 24.67 -1.62 15.96
C PRO A 638 24.79 -3.08 15.52
N TYR A 639 25.59 -3.31 14.48
CA TYR A 639 25.89 -4.62 13.90
C TYR A 639 27.40 -4.89 13.92
N ARG A 640 27.78 -6.17 13.92
CA ARG A 640 29.17 -6.64 13.89
C ARG A 640 29.40 -7.67 12.79
N PHE A 641 30.60 -7.66 12.22
CA PHE A 641 31.05 -8.64 11.23
C PHE A 641 31.44 -9.95 11.93
N ARG A 642 30.73 -11.05 11.62
CA ARG A 642 31.13 -12.39 12.11
C ARG A 642 32.33 -12.92 11.35
N THR A 643 33.51 -12.89 11.98
CA THR A 643 34.73 -13.48 11.43
C THR A 643 34.53 -14.97 11.11
N GLY A 644 35.07 -15.42 9.98
CA GLY A 644 34.98 -16.83 9.52
C GLY A 644 33.64 -17.25 8.90
N SER A 645 32.65 -16.36 8.78
CA SER A 645 31.35 -16.67 8.17
C SER A 645 31.36 -16.68 6.63
N GLN A 646 30.62 -17.61 6.03
CA GLN A 646 30.50 -17.76 4.57
C GLN A 646 29.73 -16.56 3.97
N GLY A 647 30.38 -15.75 3.13
CA GLY A 647 29.77 -14.60 2.48
C GLY A 647 30.75 -13.81 1.61
N PRO A 648 30.32 -12.77 0.88
CA PRO A 648 31.22 -11.74 0.39
C PRO A 648 31.63 -10.85 1.58
N LYS A 649 32.91 -10.85 1.96
CA LYS A 649 33.44 -10.28 3.23
C LYS A 649 32.89 -10.90 4.53
N GLY A 650 31.62 -11.29 4.62
CA GLY A 650 31.07 -12.05 5.74
C GLY A 650 29.56 -11.85 5.98
N PHE A 651 29.11 -12.27 7.16
CA PHE A 651 27.76 -12.10 7.69
C PHE A 651 27.75 -11.05 8.81
N GLY A 652 26.75 -10.16 8.79
CA GLY A 652 26.50 -9.15 9.81
C GLY A 652 25.37 -9.58 10.73
N SER A 653 25.63 -9.67 12.03
CA SER A 653 24.59 -9.81 13.05
C SER A 653 24.47 -8.52 13.86
N ARG A 654 23.25 -8.18 14.28
CA ARG A 654 23.04 -7.18 15.34
C ARG A 654 23.85 -7.62 16.58
N ALA A 655 24.48 -6.67 17.27
CA ALA A 655 25.14 -6.93 18.53
C ALA A 655 24.13 -7.41 19.59
N ASP A 656 24.52 -8.33 20.47
CA ASP A 656 23.72 -8.66 21.66
C ASP A 656 23.89 -7.61 22.79
N LEU A 657 23.10 -7.70 23.87
CA LEU A 657 23.14 -6.72 24.96
C LEU A 657 24.53 -6.62 25.65
N LEU A 658 25.24 -7.73 25.80
CA LEU A 658 26.59 -7.73 26.39
C LEU A 658 27.60 -7.16 25.40
N GLU A 659 27.41 -7.41 24.10
CA GLU A 659 28.18 -6.77 23.05
C GLU A 659 27.95 -5.25 22.99
N GLU A 660 26.69 -4.80 22.93
CA GLU A 660 26.28 -3.38 22.94
C GLU A 660 26.86 -2.64 24.17
N LEU A 661 26.86 -3.26 25.36
CA LEU A 661 27.45 -2.66 26.57
C LEU A 661 28.98 -2.49 26.54
N ASN A 662 29.71 -3.32 25.78
CA ASN A 662 31.17 -3.28 25.72
C ASN A 662 31.71 -2.39 24.59
N ASP A 663 30.98 -2.27 23.48
CA ASP A 663 31.34 -1.43 22.33
C ASP A 663 30.03 -1.08 21.57
N PRO A 664 29.31 -0.02 22.02
CA PRO A 664 27.94 0.27 21.60
C PRO A 664 27.82 0.76 20.15
N ILE A 665 28.92 1.23 19.59
CA ILE A 665 29.02 1.78 18.23
C ILE A 665 28.88 0.68 17.16
N GLY A 666 29.23 -0.56 17.50
CA GLY A 666 29.31 -1.68 16.55
C GLY A 666 30.32 -1.44 15.42
N ASP A 667 30.41 -2.36 14.47
CA ASP A 667 31.18 -2.13 13.24
C ASP A 667 30.46 -1.16 12.30
N PHE A 668 29.14 -1.25 12.23
CA PHE A 668 28.27 -0.38 11.44
C PHE A 668 26.87 -0.31 12.06
N ASN A 669 26.12 0.75 11.77
CA ASN A 669 24.75 0.94 12.27
C ASN A 669 23.71 0.70 11.17
N VAL A 670 22.61 0.00 11.49
CA VAL A 670 21.39 -0.01 10.66
C VAL A 670 20.44 1.08 11.18
N PRO A 671 20.15 2.14 10.40
CA PRO A 671 19.32 3.26 10.84
C PRO A 671 17.81 2.94 10.85
N ALA A 672 17.06 3.65 11.71
CA ALA A 672 15.61 3.49 11.85
C ALA A 672 14.80 4.54 11.07
N GLY A 673 15.18 5.83 11.09
CA GLY A 673 14.37 6.91 10.49
C GLY A 673 14.55 7.11 8.99
N SER A 674 15.55 6.46 8.36
CA SER A 674 15.53 6.23 6.90
C SER A 674 14.58 5.09 6.50
N GLY A 675 14.04 4.35 7.48
CA GLY A 675 13.24 3.14 7.28
C GLY A 675 14.04 1.88 6.95
N ASP A 676 15.38 1.96 6.79
CA ASP A 676 16.23 0.82 6.39
C ASP A 676 16.04 -0.41 7.29
N GLY A 677 16.01 -0.21 8.62
CA GLY A 677 15.62 -1.21 9.61
C GLY A 677 14.27 -0.89 10.28
N ARG A 678 13.57 -1.92 10.77
CA ARG A 678 12.39 -1.78 11.65
C ARG A 678 12.50 -2.77 12.81
N PHE A 679 12.20 -2.32 14.02
CA PHE A 679 12.16 -3.21 15.18
C PHE A 679 11.12 -4.32 14.96
N LEU A 680 11.44 -5.56 15.32
CA LEU A 680 10.55 -6.70 15.13
C LEU A 680 9.45 -6.75 16.20
N HIS A 681 9.76 -6.22 17.39
CA HIS A 681 9.04 -6.46 18.64
C HIS A 681 8.40 -5.19 19.23
N ASP A 682 7.27 -5.37 19.92
CA ASP A 682 6.69 -4.34 20.78
C ASP A 682 7.55 -4.14 22.04
N GLU A 683 7.77 -2.88 22.41
CA GLU A 683 8.63 -2.48 23.52
C GLU A 683 8.00 -1.36 24.37
N TYR A 684 8.27 -1.41 25.68
CA TYR A 684 7.56 -0.69 26.74
C TYR A 684 8.52 0.15 27.59
N ASP A 685 7.99 1.13 28.32
CA ASP A 685 8.76 1.94 29.26
C ASP A 685 8.62 1.44 30.71
N TYR A 686 9.47 0.47 31.05
CA TYR A 686 9.57 -0.14 32.39
C TYR A 686 9.98 0.84 33.50
N THR A 687 10.40 2.08 33.19
CA THR A 687 10.70 3.08 34.22
C THR A 687 9.45 3.60 34.94
N ASN A 688 8.26 3.41 34.36
CA ASN A 688 6.96 3.77 34.96
C ASN A 688 6.50 2.80 36.07
N GLY A 689 7.37 1.87 36.50
CA GLY A 689 7.09 0.94 37.59
C GLY A 689 5.87 0.07 37.29
N TYR A 690 4.88 0.07 38.19
CA TYR A 690 3.65 -0.72 38.05
C TYR A 690 2.91 -0.47 36.72
N PHE A 691 2.95 0.75 36.19
CA PHE A 691 2.17 1.14 35.01
C PHE A 691 2.87 0.87 33.67
N TRP A 692 4.02 0.17 33.64
CA TRP A 692 4.83 -0.03 32.42
C TRP A 692 4.03 -0.51 31.19
N GLY A 693 3.01 -1.35 31.39
CA GLY A 693 2.13 -1.88 30.33
C GLY A 693 1.30 -0.80 29.62
N ASP A 694 0.86 0.24 30.34
CA ASP A 694 0.14 1.38 29.74
C ASP A 694 1.09 2.27 28.90
N PHE A 695 2.40 2.17 29.16
CA PHE A 695 3.46 2.95 28.55
C PHE A 695 4.26 2.15 27.50
N GLN A 696 3.55 1.44 26.61
CA GLN A 696 4.13 0.97 25.35
C GLN A 696 4.80 2.14 24.61
N LYS A 697 6.11 2.05 24.35
CA LYS A 697 6.90 3.10 23.69
C LYS A 697 7.10 2.87 22.18
N GLN A 698 7.00 1.62 21.73
CA GLN A 698 7.26 1.17 20.36
C GLN A 698 6.37 -0.02 19.97
N ALA A 699 5.97 -0.09 18.70
CA ALA A 699 5.27 -1.21 18.08
C ALA A 699 6.20 -1.96 17.09
N GLY A 700 6.09 -3.29 17.05
CA GLY A 700 6.93 -4.18 16.26
C GLY A 700 6.39 -4.51 14.87
N SER A 701 7.31 -4.66 13.91
CA SER A 701 7.02 -5.02 12.51
C SER A 701 6.70 -6.51 12.29
N PHE A 702 6.55 -7.32 13.35
CA PHE A 702 6.09 -8.71 13.25
C PHE A 702 4.80 -8.84 12.42
N ILE A 703 3.85 -7.93 12.64
CA ILE A 703 2.55 -7.91 11.94
C ILE A 703 2.70 -7.43 10.49
N ASP A 704 3.56 -6.44 10.22
CA ASP A 704 3.89 -5.98 8.85
C ASP A 704 4.41 -7.15 7.99
N LYS A 705 5.32 -7.96 8.55
CA LYS A 705 5.85 -9.16 7.88
C LYS A 705 4.74 -10.19 7.58
N TRP A 706 3.84 -10.42 8.54
CA TRP A 706 2.70 -11.31 8.33
C TRP A 706 1.72 -10.79 7.27
N TYR A 707 1.42 -9.48 7.26
CA TYR A 707 0.61 -8.86 6.21
C TYR A 707 1.27 -8.97 4.82
N ALA A 708 2.58 -8.73 4.71
CA ALA A 708 3.30 -8.88 3.44
C ALA A 708 3.22 -10.33 2.93
N PHE A 709 3.35 -11.33 3.81
CA PHE A 709 3.13 -12.74 3.44
C PHE A 709 1.69 -12.96 2.94
N TYR A 710 0.70 -12.48 3.69
CA TYR A 710 -0.72 -12.61 3.36
C TYR A 710 -1.04 -12.05 1.97
N PHE A 711 -0.59 -10.84 1.68
CA PHE A 711 -0.92 -10.15 0.43
C PHE A 711 -0.17 -10.69 -0.80
N LEU A 712 0.94 -11.41 -0.63
CA LEU A 712 1.56 -12.17 -1.72
C LEU A 712 0.69 -13.38 -2.17
N VAL A 713 -0.03 -14.02 -1.24
CA VAL A 713 -0.73 -15.29 -1.50
C VAL A 713 -2.26 -15.16 -1.63
N GLU A 714 -2.90 -14.17 -1.02
CA GLU A 714 -4.37 -14.06 -0.96
C GLU A 714 -5.01 -13.77 -2.33
N ALA A 715 -6.01 -14.58 -2.71
CA ALA A 715 -6.64 -14.57 -4.03
C ALA A 715 -8.18 -14.53 -4.02
N TYR A 716 -8.82 -13.97 -2.98
CA TYR A 716 -10.29 -13.79 -2.96
C TYR A 716 -10.78 -12.88 -4.10
N ASP A 717 -11.98 -13.14 -4.61
CA ASP A 717 -12.62 -12.36 -5.68
C ASP A 717 -13.31 -11.08 -5.17
N ASN A 718 -12.51 -10.07 -4.87
CA ASN A 718 -12.95 -8.74 -4.42
C ASN A 718 -13.15 -7.73 -5.58
N PHE A 719 -13.54 -8.17 -6.78
CA PHE A 719 -13.87 -7.25 -7.88
C PHE A 719 -15.38 -6.92 -7.90
N THR A 720 -15.70 -5.65 -8.11
CA THR A 720 -17.07 -5.13 -7.97
C THR A 720 -17.87 -5.05 -9.27
N PHE A 721 -17.27 -5.29 -10.43
CA PHE A 721 -18.03 -5.41 -11.68
C PHE A 721 -18.81 -6.74 -11.69
N ASP A 722 -20.10 -6.67 -11.96
CA ASP A 722 -20.93 -7.85 -12.18
C ASP A 722 -21.01 -8.18 -13.68
N SER A 723 -21.02 -9.47 -14.04
CA SER A 723 -21.27 -9.94 -15.41
C SER A 723 -21.95 -11.31 -15.34
N LYS A 724 -22.79 -11.62 -16.34
CA LYS A 724 -23.42 -12.94 -16.45
C LYS A 724 -22.38 -14.08 -16.37
N ASP A 725 -21.21 -13.86 -16.94
CA ASP A 725 -20.17 -14.87 -17.09
C ASP A 725 -19.59 -15.26 -15.71
N THR A 726 -19.54 -14.34 -14.74
CA THR A 726 -19.07 -14.61 -13.36
C THR A 726 -19.96 -15.58 -12.58
N TYR A 727 -21.27 -15.62 -12.89
CA TYR A 727 -22.23 -16.58 -12.31
C TYR A 727 -22.16 -17.96 -12.97
N VAL A 728 -21.57 -18.07 -14.16
CA VAL A 728 -21.18 -19.36 -14.73
C VAL A 728 -19.88 -19.81 -14.06
N ASP A 729 -18.94 -18.88 -13.90
CA ASP A 729 -17.52 -19.20 -13.89
C ASP A 729 -16.66 -18.02 -13.38
N GLY A 730 -15.84 -18.26 -12.36
CA GLY A 730 -15.17 -17.18 -11.61
C GLY A 730 -13.68 -17.38 -11.33
N ARG A 731 -13.10 -18.58 -11.54
CA ARG A 731 -11.71 -18.84 -11.09
C ARG A 731 -10.65 -17.95 -11.75
N TYR A 732 -10.93 -17.35 -12.91
CA TYR A 732 -10.03 -16.37 -13.54
C TYR A 732 -9.93 -15.03 -12.79
N ARG A 733 -10.90 -14.70 -11.92
CA ARG A 733 -10.90 -13.52 -11.04
C ARG A 733 -10.15 -13.77 -9.72
N ASN A 734 -9.90 -15.02 -9.34
CA ASN A 734 -9.11 -15.37 -8.17
C ASN A 734 -7.60 -15.20 -8.44
N VAL A 735 -7.13 -13.96 -8.31
CA VAL A 735 -5.78 -13.51 -8.68
C VAL A 735 -5.00 -12.90 -7.50
N ASN A 736 -3.67 -12.91 -7.58
CA ASN A 736 -2.72 -12.44 -6.56
C ASN A 736 -1.32 -12.16 -7.18
N PHE A 737 -0.29 -11.92 -6.35
CA PHE A 737 1.09 -11.76 -6.85
C PHE A 737 1.63 -13.01 -7.56
N LEU A 738 1.25 -14.24 -7.16
CA LEU A 738 1.65 -15.46 -7.88
C LEU A 738 1.07 -15.54 -9.30
N THR A 739 -0.04 -14.85 -9.57
CA THR A 739 -0.64 -14.80 -10.92
C THR A 739 0.25 -14.01 -11.90
N LEU A 740 0.99 -13.01 -11.40
CA LEU A 740 1.89 -12.15 -12.19
C LEU A 740 3.35 -12.59 -12.12
N TYR A 741 3.80 -13.01 -10.93
CA TYR A 741 5.20 -13.22 -10.57
C TYR A 741 5.42 -14.61 -9.94
N PRO A 742 4.94 -15.72 -10.55
CA PRO A 742 4.90 -17.05 -9.90
C PRO A 742 6.27 -17.54 -9.46
N ASN A 743 7.31 -17.27 -10.26
CA ASN A 743 8.67 -17.69 -9.93
C ASN A 743 9.29 -16.85 -8.81
N GLN A 744 9.07 -15.55 -8.80
CA GLN A 744 9.57 -14.63 -7.78
C GLN A 744 8.96 -14.96 -6.42
N VAL A 745 7.62 -15.08 -6.34
CA VAL A 745 6.94 -15.42 -5.09
C VAL A 745 7.31 -16.83 -4.62
N ARG A 746 7.29 -17.85 -5.50
CA ARG A 746 7.77 -19.20 -5.16
C ARG A 746 9.17 -19.16 -4.58
N ARG A 747 10.13 -18.49 -5.23
CA ARG A 747 11.53 -18.44 -4.78
C ARG A 747 11.69 -17.74 -3.44
N LEU A 748 10.99 -16.62 -3.25
CA LEU A 748 10.98 -15.87 -2.00
C LEU A 748 10.45 -16.73 -0.85
N LEU A 749 9.29 -17.37 -1.04
CA LEU A 749 8.67 -18.21 -0.01
C LEU A 749 9.44 -19.53 0.23
N SER A 750 10.03 -20.14 -0.81
CA SER A 750 10.91 -21.32 -0.64
C SER A 750 12.17 -20.99 0.18
N ASN A 751 12.77 -19.81 0.02
CA ASN A 751 13.92 -19.38 0.84
C ASN A 751 13.49 -18.97 2.25
N LEU A 752 12.30 -18.37 2.38
CA LEU A 752 11.72 -18.00 3.67
C LEU A 752 11.47 -19.22 4.55
N MET A 753 10.98 -20.32 3.97
CA MET A 753 10.84 -21.61 4.67
C MET A 753 12.17 -22.37 4.86
N GLN A 754 13.28 -21.84 4.33
CA GLN A 754 14.62 -22.36 4.58
C GLN A 754 15.31 -21.64 5.76
N ASP A 755 15.07 -20.33 5.92
CA ASP A 755 15.87 -19.41 6.77
C ASP A 755 17.39 -19.56 6.56
N ASP A 756 17.80 -19.53 5.30
CA ASP A 756 19.21 -19.34 4.92
C ASP A 756 19.43 -17.88 4.49
N PRO A 757 20.06 -17.04 5.34
CA PRO A 757 20.35 -15.66 5.00
C PRO A 757 21.14 -15.51 3.70
N LEU A 758 21.95 -16.49 3.30
CA LEU A 758 22.73 -16.43 2.05
C LEU A 758 21.89 -16.66 0.77
N THR A 759 20.56 -16.77 0.91
CA THR A 759 19.61 -16.77 -0.21
C THR A 759 18.44 -15.79 -0.03
N LEU A 760 18.30 -15.17 1.15
CA LEU A 760 17.12 -14.38 1.54
C LEU A 760 17.49 -13.00 2.13
N GLY A 761 18.63 -12.90 2.81
CA GLY A 761 19.02 -11.75 3.59
C GLY A 761 19.20 -10.50 2.74
N PRO A 762 18.80 -9.31 3.24
CA PRO A 762 19.32 -8.06 2.72
C PRO A 762 20.81 -7.93 3.07
N TYR A 763 21.49 -6.94 2.52
CA TYR A 763 22.91 -6.75 2.71
C TYR A 763 23.28 -5.27 2.85
N VAL A 764 24.43 -5.02 3.44
CA VAL A 764 25.08 -3.70 3.43
C VAL A 764 26.39 -3.77 2.66
N LYS A 765 26.83 -2.64 2.10
CA LYS A 765 28.24 -2.48 1.71
C LYS A 765 29.02 -1.98 2.92
N ALA A 766 30.25 -2.46 3.08
CA ALA A 766 31.11 -2.05 4.19
C ALA A 766 31.25 -0.51 4.23
N PRO A 767 31.01 0.14 5.39
CA PRO A 767 31.05 1.60 5.50
C PRO A 767 32.47 2.17 5.39
N ALA A 768 32.57 3.50 5.33
CA ALA A 768 33.85 4.21 5.27
C ALA A 768 34.57 4.22 6.64
N LYS A 769 33.85 4.20 7.75
CA LYS A 769 34.37 4.16 9.12
C LYS A 769 33.53 3.23 10.01
N LYS A 770 34.11 2.83 11.13
CA LYS A 770 33.41 2.11 12.21
C LYS A 770 32.25 2.96 12.75
N GLY A 771 31.06 2.37 12.85
CA GLY A 771 29.86 3.01 13.41
C GLY A 771 29.07 3.90 12.46
N ASP A 772 29.57 4.17 11.25
CA ASP A 772 28.82 4.90 10.23
C ASP A 772 27.48 4.17 9.94
N PRO A 773 26.40 4.90 9.62
CA PRO A 773 25.14 4.30 9.20
C PRO A 773 25.27 3.66 7.82
N ALA A 774 24.88 2.40 7.72
CA ALA A 774 24.91 1.62 6.49
C ALA A 774 23.49 1.51 5.88
N ARG A 775 23.33 2.01 4.65
CA ARG A 775 22.09 1.81 3.87
C ARG A 775 21.89 0.32 3.60
N VAL A 776 20.71 -0.19 3.89
CA VAL A 776 20.35 -1.59 3.65
C VAL A 776 19.91 -1.75 2.19
N VAL A 777 20.45 -2.76 1.53
CA VAL A 777 20.20 -3.06 0.12
C VAL A 777 19.59 -4.46 0.04
N TYR A 778 18.64 -4.63 -0.89
CA TYR A 778 17.86 -5.85 -1.03
C TYR A 778 18.22 -6.53 -2.35
N LEU A 779 18.06 -7.86 -2.40
CA LEU A 779 18.19 -8.62 -3.65
C LEU A 779 17.06 -8.22 -4.62
N PRO A 780 17.29 -8.24 -5.95
CA PRO A 780 16.32 -7.78 -6.96
C PRO A 780 15.19 -8.81 -7.19
N TRP A 781 14.35 -9.00 -6.16
CA TRP A 781 13.25 -9.95 -6.12
C TRP A 781 12.17 -9.72 -7.19
N GLU A 782 12.11 -8.51 -7.74
CA GLU A 782 11.21 -8.11 -8.80
C GLU A 782 11.61 -8.58 -10.21
N LYS A 783 12.86 -9.03 -10.40
CA LYS A 783 13.43 -9.36 -11.72
C LYS A 783 13.49 -10.87 -11.94
N TYR A 784 13.01 -11.32 -13.11
CA TYR A 784 13.07 -12.71 -13.55
C TYR A 784 12.82 -12.85 -15.06
N ASP A 785 13.84 -12.68 -15.90
CA ASP A 785 13.82 -13.15 -17.29
C ASP A 785 14.54 -14.51 -17.39
N PRO A 786 13.86 -15.62 -17.70
CA PRO A 786 14.48 -16.93 -17.95
C PRO A 786 15.58 -16.93 -19.03
N LYS A 787 15.67 -15.90 -19.87
CA LYS A 787 16.69 -15.73 -20.92
C LYS A 787 17.92 -14.94 -20.46
N ASP A 788 17.83 -14.23 -19.33
CA ASP A 788 18.94 -13.49 -18.73
C ASP A 788 19.32 -14.08 -17.35
N PRO A 789 20.38 -14.92 -17.29
CA PRO A 789 20.88 -15.49 -16.04
C PRO A 789 21.21 -14.46 -14.95
N THR A 790 21.49 -13.20 -15.30
CA THR A 790 21.78 -12.12 -14.33
C THR A 790 20.53 -11.59 -13.61
N THR A 791 19.34 -11.97 -14.08
CA THR A 791 18.05 -11.69 -13.41
C THR A 791 17.50 -12.91 -12.67
N THR A 792 17.82 -14.13 -13.12
CA THR A 792 17.39 -15.36 -12.42
C THR A 792 18.31 -15.74 -11.27
N SER A 793 19.57 -15.29 -11.24
CA SER A 793 20.46 -15.41 -10.06
C SER A 793 20.35 -14.18 -9.15
N LEU A 794 20.41 -14.40 -7.83
CA LEU A 794 20.37 -13.36 -6.80
C LEU A 794 21.75 -13.30 -6.12
N GLU A 795 22.73 -12.81 -6.88
CA GLU A 795 24.12 -12.72 -6.44
C GLU A 795 24.39 -11.48 -5.59
N TYR A 796 25.05 -11.65 -4.44
CA TYR A 796 25.55 -10.55 -3.63
C TYR A 796 26.84 -9.97 -4.23
N PRO A 797 27.02 -8.63 -4.27
CA PRO A 797 28.29 -7.99 -4.62
C PRO A 797 29.48 -8.52 -3.81
N ALA A 798 30.70 -8.47 -4.37
CA ALA A 798 31.90 -9.01 -3.73
C ALA A 798 32.25 -8.36 -2.37
N ASP A 799 31.71 -7.16 -2.11
CA ASP A 799 31.89 -6.34 -0.90
C ASP A 799 30.68 -6.33 0.05
N ALA A 800 29.62 -7.09 -0.25
CA ALA A 800 28.33 -7.06 0.42
C ALA A 800 28.25 -8.00 1.65
N THR A 801 28.16 -7.41 2.84
CA THR A 801 27.90 -8.15 4.09
C THR A 801 26.42 -8.47 4.21
N VAL A 802 26.08 -9.75 4.27
CA VAL A 802 24.69 -10.23 4.36
C VAL A 802 24.18 -10.10 5.80
N LEU A 803 22.98 -9.58 5.98
CA LEU A 803 22.31 -9.43 7.27
C LEU A 803 21.34 -10.59 7.52
N ASN A 804 20.97 -10.80 8.80
CA ASN A 804 19.86 -11.67 9.14
C ASN A 804 18.53 -11.05 8.63
N PRO A 805 17.70 -11.75 7.83
CA PRO A 805 16.39 -11.26 7.39
C PRO A 805 15.33 -11.20 8.51
N LEU A 806 15.61 -11.79 9.68
CA LEU A 806 14.75 -11.88 10.84
C LEU A 806 13.37 -12.48 10.51
N VAL A 807 13.40 -13.71 9.99
CA VAL A 807 12.23 -14.52 9.65
C VAL A 807 12.37 -15.91 10.25
N GLY A 808 12.10 -16.01 11.55
CA GLY A 808 12.22 -17.26 12.30
C GLY A 808 10.94 -18.10 12.30
N TRP A 809 10.95 -19.12 13.15
CA TRP A 809 9.86 -20.08 13.38
C TRP A 809 8.46 -19.46 13.45
N GLU A 810 8.27 -18.39 14.24
CA GLU A 810 6.96 -17.78 14.43
C GLU A 810 6.40 -17.18 13.13
N GLN A 811 7.25 -16.58 12.30
CA GLN A 811 6.85 -16.08 10.97
C GLN A 811 6.65 -17.22 9.96
N GLN A 812 7.54 -18.22 9.96
CA GLN A 812 7.44 -19.40 9.09
C GLN A 812 6.13 -20.17 9.33
N LYS A 813 5.82 -20.49 10.59
CA LYS A 813 4.57 -21.14 11.03
C LYS A 813 3.32 -20.44 10.50
N LEU A 814 3.23 -19.11 10.66
CA LEU A 814 2.10 -18.33 10.14
C LEU A 814 2.06 -18.35 8.61
N GLY A 815 3.21 -18.26 7.94
CA GLY A 815 3.31 -18.36 6.49
C GLY A 815 2.88 -19.74 5.94
N LEU A 816 3.19 -20.82 6.64
CA LEU A 816 2.71 -22.17 6.30
C LEU A 816 1.19 -22.25 6.36
N TYR A 817 0.54 -21.73 7.42
CA TYR A 817 -0.92 -21.70 7.50
C TYR A 817 -1.54 -20.92 6.32
N LEU A 818 -0.94 -19.80 5.92
CA LEU A 818 -1.40 -19.00 4.78
C LEU A 818 -1.19 -19.71 3.43
N LEU A 819 -0.08 -20.42 3.25
CA LEU A 819 0.17 -21.25 2.06
C LEU A 819 -0.83 -22.41 1.95
N PHE A 820 -1.19 -23.08 3.04
CA PHE A 820 -2.22 -24.12 3.03
C PHE A 820 -3.64 -23.57 2.77
N LEU A 821 -3.94 -22.34 3.19
CA LEU A 821 -5.20 -21.68 2.85
C LEU A 821 -5.27 -21.31 1.36
N HIS A 822 -4.27 -20.57 0.88
CA HIS A 822 -4.32 -19.86 -0.41
C HIS A 822 -3.51 -20.51 -1.56
N GLY A 823 -2.63 -21.48 -1.29
CA GLY A 823 -1.75 -22.11 -2.29
C GLY A 823 -2.47 -22.91 -3.38
N ALA A 824 -3.76 -23.16 -3.22
CA ALA A 824 -4.66 -23.65 -4.25
C ALA A 824 -5.92 -22.77 -4.29
N SER A 825 -5.71 -21.47 -4.50
CA SER A 825 -6.77 -20.46 -4.70
C SER A 825 -6.56 -19.58 -5.94
N THR A 826 -5.72 -20.00 -6.90
CA THR A 826 -5.57 -19.36 -8.21
C THR A 826 -5.69 -20.43 -9.32
N LEU A 827 -5.74 -20.00 -10.59
CA LEU A 827 -5.66 -20.93 -11.72
C LEU A 827 -4.38 -21.80 -11.72
N GLN A 828 -3.29 -21.34 -11.09
CA GLN A 828 -2.06 -22.11 -10.90
C GLN A 828 -2.11 -22.88 -9.58
N MET A 829 -2.95 -23.91 -9.53
CA MET A 829 -3.24 -24.77 -8.35
C MET A 829 -2.02 -25.52 -7.78
N ASP A 830 -0.86 -25.47 -8.43
CA ASP A 830 0.32 -26.27 -8.11
C ASP A 830 1.06 -25.81 -6.85
N LEU A 831 0.96 -24.55 -6.38
CA LEU A 831 1.75 -24.08 -5.24
C LEU A 831 1.52 -24.92 -3.97
N ILE A 832 0.28 -25.37 -3.73
CA ILE A 832 -0.05 -26.27 -2.61
C ILE A 832 0.60 -27.67 -2.79
N ASN A 833 0.80 -28.12 -4.03
CA ASN A 833 1.49 -29.38 -4.33
C ASN A 833 3.02 -29.22 -4.22
N GLN A 834 3.56 -28.04 -4.54
CA GLN A 834 4.99 -27.72 -4.36
C GLN A 834 5.43 -27.67 -2.89
N MET A 835 4.51 -27.49 -1.94
CA MET A 835 4.82 -27.53 -0.49
C MET A 835 4.59 -28.92 0.15
N ARG A 836 4.19 -29.94 -0.62
CA ARG A 836 3.73 -31.25 -0.10
C ARG A 836 4.83 -32.06 0.60
N ILE A 837 4.77 -32.14 1.93
CA ILE A 837 5.58 -33.05 2.76
C ILE A 837 4.66 -34.04 3.50
N PHE A 838 5.00 -35.34 3.46
CA PHE A 838 4.25 -36.43 4.11
C PHE A 838 5.19 -37.49 4.72
N SER A 839 4.66 -38.39 5.55
CA SER A 839 5.39 -39.59 6.02
C SER A 839 4.84 -40.86 5.36
N PRO A 840 5.68 -41.67 4.67
CA PRO A 840 5.24 -42.92 4.05
C PRO A 840 4.63 -43.91 5.05
N GLY A 841 3.46 -44.44 4.72
CA GLY A 841 2.63 -45.26 5.61
C GLY A 841 1.60 -44.48 6.43
N GLY A 842 1.64 -43.14 6.41
CA GLY A 842 0.57 -42.29 6.92
C GLY A 842 -0.64 -42.23 5.98
N LEU A 843 -1.78 -41.73 6.47
CA LEU A 843 -2.98 -41.48 5.65
C LEU A 843 -2.74 -40.39 4.58
N ASP A 844 -1.72 -39.57 4.81
CA ASP A 844 -1.13 -38.55 3.95
C ASP A 844 -0.21 -39.10 2.84
N THR A 845 0.00 -40.42 2.76
CA THR A 845 0.88 -41.03 1.75
C THR A 845 0.34 -40.85 0.33
N VAL A 846 1.18 -40.33 -0.56
CA VAL A 846 0.89 -40.20 -1.99
C VAL A 846 1.88 -41.07 -2.77
N ASP A 847 1.38 -41.80 -3.77
CA ASP A 847 2.24 -42.56 -4.67
C ASP A 847 3.01 -41.60 -5.59
N ILE A 848 4.33 -41.61 -5.46
CA ILE A 848 5.28 -40.78 -6.21
C ILE A 848 6.40 -41.72 -6.65
N PRO A 849 6.75 -41.79 -7.95
CA PRO A 849 7.84 -42.61 -8.44
C PRO A 849 9.13 -42.37 -7.64
N ALA A 850 9.84 -43.44 -7.28
CA ALA A 850 11.00 -43.34 -6.38
C ALA A 850 12.13 -42.43 -6.91
N ASN A 851 12.21 -42.24 -8.23
CA ASN A 851 13.11 -41.31 -8.92
C ASN A 851 12.65 -39.84 -8.89
N GLU A 852 11.42 -39.56 -8.43
CA GLU A 852 10.87 -38.22 -8.20
C GLU A 852 10.73 -37.88 -6.70
N GLN A 853 11.09 -38.79 -5.80
CA GLN A 853 11.08 -38.54 -4.36
C GLN A 853 12.37 -37.87 -3.89
N LEU A 854 12.23 -36.77 -3.14
CA LEU A 854 13.26 -36.31 -2.21
C LEU A 854 12.86 -36.70 -0.78
N ARG A 855 13.82 -37.18 0.00
CA ARG A 855 13.59 -37.81 1.31
C ARG A 855 14.56 -37.26 2.36
N TYR A 856 14.08 -37.02 3.57
CA TYR A 856 14.90 -36.69 4.74
C TYR A 856 14.50 -37.59 5.91
N ARG A 857 15.49 -38.14 6.60
CA ARG A 857 15.29 -38.86 7.86
C ARG A 857 15.87 -38.04 8.99
N ASP A 858 15.03 -37.63 9.93
CA ASP A 858 15.49 -36.94 11.14
C ASP A 858 16.43 -37.87 11.93
N PRO A 859 17.69 -37.47 12.18
CA PRO A 859 18.67 -38.31 12.88
C PRO A 859 18.31 -38.53 14.37
N LEU A 860 17.50 -37.65 14.96
CA LEU A 860 17.14 -37.59 16.37
C LEU A 860 15.81 -38.29 16.66
N THR A 861 14.77 -38.06 15.85
CA THR A 861 13.46 -38.73 16.02
C THR A 861 13.31 -40.00 15.18
N GLY A 862 14.11 -40.16 14.13
CA GLY A 862 14.01 -41.26 13.17
C GLY A 862 12.88 -41.11 12.14
N ILE A 863 12.04 -40.07 12.25
CA ILE A 863 10.91 -39.80 11.35
C ILE A 863 11.42 -39.60 9.92
N LEU A 864 10.73 -40.23 8.96
CA LEU A 864 10.97 -40.07 7.54
C LEU A 864 9.96 -39.08 6.95
N TYR A 865 10.48 -38.04 6.31
CA TYR A 865 9.72 -37.03 5.57
C TYR A 865 10.01 -37.17 4.07
N VAL A 866 8.98 -37.08 3.24
CA VAL A 866 9.06 -37.27 1.78
C VAL A 866 8.28 -36.18 1.06
N THR A 867 8.81 -35.74 -0.08
CA THR A 867 8.24 -34.73 -0.98
C THR A 867 8.54 -35.10 -2.44
N ARG A 868 7.80 -34.54 -3.39
CA ARG A 868 8.17 -34.58 -4.82
C ARG A 868 9.33 -33.61 -5.06
N ALA A 869 10.32 -34.01 -5.86
CA ALA A 869 11.36 -33.12 -6.37
C ALA A 869 10.76 -32.15 -7.41
N GLY A 870 11.20 -30.90 -7.40
CA GLY A 870 10.69 -29.85 -8.30
C GLY A 870 11.57 -29.59 -9.52
N GLY A 871 12.68 -30.33 -9.63
CA GLY A 871 13.81 -29.91 -10.44
C GLY A 871 14.54 -28.73 -9.82
N GLN A 872 15.76 -28.48 -10.28
CA GLN A 872 16.69 -27.54 -9.62
C GLN A 872 16.84 -26.22 -10.36
N GLU A 873 17.24 -25.19 -9.63
CA GLU A 873 17.63 -23.87 -10.12
C GLU A 873 18.86 -23.36 -9.33
N VAL A 874 19.54 -22.33 -9.84
CA VAL A 874 20.60 -21.62 -9.10
C VAL A 874 20.00 -20.32 -8.59
N VAL A 875 19.77 -20.23 -7.27
CA VAL A 875 19.28 -19.01 -6.63
C VAL A 875 20.43 -18.08 -6.27
N ASN A 876 21.51 -18.63 -5.70
CA ASN A 876 22.76 -17.94 -5.44
C ASN A 876 23.92 -18.91 -5.69
N SER A 877 24.93 -18.48 -6.44
CA SER A 877 26.04 -19.31 -6.90
C SER A 877 26.80 -19.99 -5.76
N LYS A 878 26.87 -19.36 -4.58
CA LYS A 878 27.56 -19.89 -3.39
C LYS A 878 26.82 -21.03 -2.70
N ARG A 879 25.53 -21.19 -2.95
CA ARG A 879 24.71 -22.35 -2.51
C ARG A 879 24.49 -23.38 -3.62
N GLY A 880 24.96 -23.12 -4.84
CA GLY A 880 24.88 -24.05 -5.96
C GLY A 880 23.45 -24.27 -6.46
N LYS A 881 23.04 -25.53 -6.63
CA LYS A 881 21.71 -25.90 -7.12
C LYS A 881 20.76 -26.21 -5.97
N VAL A 882 19.62 -25.54 -5.96
CA VAL A 882 18.52 -25.76 -5.00
C VAL A 882 17.25 -26.24 -5.69
N GLU A 883 16.47 -27.08 -5.03
CA GLU A 883 15.18 -27.56 -5.49
C GLU A 883 14.17 -26.41 -5.63
N LYS A 884 13.36 -26.40 -6.69
CA LYS A 884 12.39 -25.32 -6.97
C LYS A 884 11.19 -25.31 -6.02
N PHE A 885 10.65 -26.49 -5.73
CA PHE A 885 9.45 -26.68 -4.92
C PHE A 885 9.73 -26.38 -3.44
N ILE A 886 8.79 -25.75 -2.74
CA ILE A 886 8.94 -25.31 -1.34
C ILE A 886 9.31 -26.49 -0.43
N GLY A 887 8.52 -27.57 -0.47
CA GLY A 887 8.74 -28.77 0.35
C GLY A 887 10.06 -29.47 0.00
N ALA A 888 10.40 -29.49 -1.30
CA ALA A 888 11.68 -30.01 -1.77
C ALA A 888 12.88 -29.20 -1.27
N ARG A 889 12.79 -27.86 -1.23
CA ARG A 889 13.86 -26.99 -0.68
C ARG A 889 14.01 -27.18 0.83
N MET A 890 12.91 -27.29 1.56
CA MET A 890 12.94 -27.60 3.01
C MET A 890 13.61 -28.96 3.26
N ILE A 891 13.24 -30.01 2.54
CA ILE A 891 13.83 -31.35 2.67
C ILE A 891 15.29 -31.41 2.19
N GLN A 892 15.67 -30.62 1.18
CA GLN A 892 17.06 -30.47 0.76
C GLN A 892 17.89 -29.80 1.87
N HIS A 893 17.38 -28.74 2.49
CA HIS A 893 18.09 -28.03 3.56
C HIS A 893 18.15 -28.86 4.86
N ALA A 894 17.11 -29.62 5.19
CA ALA A 894 17.13 -30.56 6.31
C ALA A 894 18.26 -31.60 6.18
N ASN A 895 18.41 -32.17 4.98
CA ASN A 895 19.54 -33.04 4.66
C ASN A 895 20.87 -32.28 4.74
N GLN A 896 20.96 -31.04 4.24
CA GLN A 896 22.18 -30.22 4.36
C GLN A 896 22.59 -30.01 5.83
N LEU A 897 21.68 -29.51 6.69
CA LEU A 897 21.95 -29.26 8.11
C LEU A 897 22.39 -30.54 8.82
N ALA A 898 21.70 -31.67 8.59
CA ALA A 898 22.05 -32.94 9.21
C ALA A 898 23.39 -33.49 8.70
N ASN A 899 23.73 -33.23 7.43
CA ASN A 899 25.02 -33.58 6.84
C ASN A 899 26.16 -32.65 7.31
N GLU A 900 25.86 -31.40 7.71
CA GLU A 900 26.83 -30.49 8.33
C GLU A 900 27.08 -30.88 9.81
N ALA A 901 26.03 -31.32 10.53
CA ALA A 901 26.08 -31.74 11.93
C ALA A 901 26.72 -33.13 12.18
N TYR A 902 26.26 -34.16 11.46
CA TYR A 902 26.51 -35.56 11.83
C TYR A 902 27.39 -36.31 10.81
N VAL A 903 27.97 -37.43 11.25
CA VAL A 903 28.79 -38.32 10.42
C VAL A 903 27.86 -39.21 9.57
N VAL A 904 27.84 -38.96 8.27
CA VAL A 904 27.05 -39.69 7.28
C VAL A 904 27.84 -40.90 6.77
N THR A 905 27.24 -42.10 6.79
CA THR A 905 27.85 -43.34 6.26
C THR A 905 27.48 -43.59 4.80
N SER A 906 26.32 -43.12 4.36
CA SER A 906 25.81 -43.30 2.99
C SER A 906 24.66 -42.34 2.71
N THR A 907 24.49 -41.92 1.46
CA THR A 907 23.34 -41.12 1.00
C THR A 907 22.65 -41.83 -0.16
N ALA A 908 21.33 -42.00 -0.10
CA ALA A 908 20.54 -42.59 -1.17
C ALA A 908 20.38 -41.61 -2.36
N PRO A 909 20.05 -42.09 -3.58
CA PRO A 909 19.76 -41.21 -4.73
C PRO A 909 18.62 -40.21 -4.48
N THR A 910 17.73 -40.50 -3.54
CA THR A 910 16.62 -39.65 -3.08
C THR A 910 17.02 -38.63 -2.01
N GLY A 911 18.31 -38.47 -1.73
CA GLY A 911 18.86 -37.56 -0.72
C GLY A 911 18.90 -38.09 0.71
N GLU A 912 18.21 -39.20 1.02
CA GLU A 912 18.15 -39.75 2.38
C GLU A 912 19.54 -40.18 2.88
N ALA A 913 20.03 -39.50 3.91
CA ALA A 913 21.29 -39.83 4.57
C ALA A 913 21.11 -40.90 5.66
N THR A 914 22.08 -41.80 5.75
CA THR A 914 22.26 -42.74 6.86
C THR A 914 23.39 -42.21 7.75
N TYR A 915 23.15 -42.14 9.05
CA TYR A 915 24.09 -41.58 10.02
C TYR A 915 24.77 -42.69 10.84
N GLN A 916 26.06 -42.53 11.11
CA GLN A 916 26.74 -43.33 12.11
C GLN A 916 26.09 -43.08 13.48
N ARG A 917 25.95 -44.12 14.30
CA ARG A 917 25.39 -44.02 15.65
C ARG A 917 26.38 -44.46 16.72
N ASP A 918 26.28 -43.87 17.90
CA ASP A 918 27.08 -44.23 19.08
C ASP A 918 26.54 -45.50 19.78
N ALA A 919 27.21 -45.92 20.85
CA ALA A 919 26.81 -47.08 21.65
C ALA A 919 25.48 -46.89 22.40
N GLN A 920 24.92 -45.68 22.39
CA GLN A 920 23.63 -45.31 22.97
C GLN A 920 22.56 -45.08 21.86
N GLY A 921 22.88 -45.36 20.60
CA GLY A 921 21.99 -45.22 19.45
C GLY A 921 21.79 -43.79 18.96
N ARG A 922 22.51 -42.79 19.50
CA ARG A 922 22.42 -41.38 19.07
C ARG A 922 23.28 -41.16 17.82
N PRO A 923 22.95 -40.20 16.93
CA PRO A 923 23.78 -39.89 15.78
C PRO A 923 25.16 -39.36 16.22
N ALA A 924 26.23 -39.83 15.57
CA ALA A 924 27.59 -39.37 15.85
C ALA A 924 27.83 -37.99 15.23
N CYS A 925 28.24 -37.02 16.04
CA CYS A 925 28.48 -35.64 15.61
C CYS A 925 29.87 -35.47 14.99
N LYS A 926 30.01 -34.51 14.07
CA LYS A 926 31.32 -34.10 13.52
C LYS A 926 32.13 -33.24 14.49
N THR A 927 31.46 -32.62 15.45
CA THR A 927 32.00 -31.85 16.57
C THR A 927 32.02 -32.66 17.86
N THR A 928 32.85 -32.26 18.82
CA THR A 928 32.94 -32.88 20.16
C THR A 928 31.73 -32.60 21.06
N ASP A 929 30.94 -31.57 20.76
CA ASP A 929 29.62 -31.33 21.33
C ASP A 929 28.56 -31.34 20.22
N CYS A 930 27.41 -31.93 20.51
CA CYS A 930 26.24 -32.00 19.63
C CYS A 930 25.20 -30.91 19.92
N THR A 931 25.23 -30.30 21.12
CA THR A 931 24.09 -29.59 21.71
C THR A 931 23.50 -28.49 20.82
N SER A 932 24.37 -27.67 20.19
CA SER A 932 23.93 -26.64 19.25
C SER A 932 23.31 -27.20 17.97
N ALA A 933 23.88 -28.27 17.42
CA ALA A 933 23.40 -28.91 16.19
C ALA A 933 22.08 -29.65 16.44
N ASP A 934 21.97 -30.36 17.57
CA ASP A 934 20.73 -30.98 18.04
C ASP A 934 19.60 -29.95 18.17
N SER A 935 19.89 -28.77 18.72
CA SER A 935 18.91 -27.67 18.84
C SER A 935 18.45 -27.17 17.47
N GLN A 936 19.39 -26.93 16.54
CA GLN A 936 19.09 -26.46 15.19
C GLN A 936 18.27 -27.48 14.38
N ILE A 937 18.60 -28.77 14.48
CA ILE A 937 17.88 -29.86 13.79
C ILE A 937 16.48 -30.05 14.36
N ARG A 938 16.30 -29.94 15.69
CA ARG A 938 14.97 -29.98 16.32
C ARG A 938 14.10 -28.80 15.86
N ALA A 939 14.66 -27.58 15.85
CA ALA A 939 13.97 -26.38 15.40
C ALA A 939 13.53 -26.49 13.92
N PHE A 940 14.42 -26.93 13.02
CA PHE A 940 14.07 -27.06 11.61
C PHE A 940 13.12 -28.24 11.35
N SER A 941 13.24 -29.34 12.08
CA SER A 941 12.33 -30.50 11.93
C SER A 941 10.90 -30.17 12.37
N ALA A 942 10.69 -29.19 13.27
CA ALA A 942 9.35 -28.70 13.62
C ALA A 942 8.63 -28.00 12.45
N ASN A 943 9.36 -27.36 11.52
CA ASN A 943 8.79 -26.86 10.26
C ASN A 943 8.32 -28.02 9.38
N LEU A 944 9.15 -29.05 9.19
CA LEU A 944 8.80 -30.23 8.40
C LEU A 944 7.57 -30.95 8.99
N ASP A 945 7.51 -31.07 10.32
CA ASP A 945 6.40 -31.73 10.99
C ASP A 945 5.12 -30.90 10.93
N SER A 946 5.20 -29.57 11.07
CA SER A 946 4.02 -28.72 10.89
C SER A 946 3.47 -28.76 9.46
N VAL A 947 4.33 -28.85 8.45
CA VAL A 947 3.85 -29.14 7.07
C VAL A 947 3.16 -30.51 7.04
N ARG A 948 3.77 -31.56 7.58
CA ARG A 948 3.20 -32.92 7.61
C ARG A 948 1.85 -33.00 8.34
N GLU A 949 1.70 -32.33 9.48
CA GLU A 949 0.42 -32.29 10.22
C GLU A 949 -0.67 -31.54 9.44
N LEU A 950 -0.33 -30.41 8.81
CA LEU A 950 -1.25 -29.67 7.95
C LEU A 950 -1.61 -30.46 6.68
N THR A 951 -0.66 -31.16 6.06
CA THR A 951 -0.88 -32.13 4.97
C THR A 951 -1.94 -33.15 5.37
N ARG A 952 -1.76 -33.77 6.55
CA ARG A 952 -2.65 -34.81 7.06
C ARG A 952 -4.02 -34.27 7.50
N TYR A 953 -4.10 -33.01 7.91
CA TYR A 953 -5.34 -32.39 8.40
C TYR A 953 -6.20 -31.78 7.29
N MET A 954 -5.60 -31.04 6.35
CA MET A 954 -6.33 -30.34 5.27
C MET A 954 -6.28 -31.06 3.92
N GLY A 955 -5.33 -31.97 3.72
CA GLY A 955 -5.01 -32.50 2.40
C GLY A 955 -4.49 -31.42 1.44
N TYR A 956 -4.48 -31.75 0.15
CA TYR A 956 -3.94 -30.86 -0.89
C TYR A 956 -4.83 -30.71 -2.13
N GLY A 957 -6.04 -31.28 -2.11
CA GLY A 957 -6.90 -31.37 -3.30
C GLY A 957 -6.37 -32.37 -4.36
N PRO A 958 -6.96 -32.38 -5.56
CA PRO A 958 -6.44 -33.15 -6.69
C PRO A 958 -5.06 -32.63 -7.16
N LEU A 959 -4.28 -33.54 -7.75
CA LEU A 959 -3.04 -33.23 -8.47
C LEU A 959 -3.34 -32.66 -9.87
#